data_AF-A0A5J4ZL70-F1
#
_entry.id   AF-A0A5J4ZL70-F1
#
_cell.length_a   1.000
_cell.length_b   1.000
_cell.length_c   1.000
_cell.angle_alpha   90.00
_cell.angle_beta   90.00
_cell.angle_gamma   90.00
#
_symmetry.space_group_name_H-M   'P 1'
#
loop_
_entity.id
_entity.type
_entity.pdbx_description
1 polymer ?
#
loop_
_entity_poly.entity_id
_entity_poly.type
_entity_poly.pdbx_seq_one_letter_code
_entity_poly.pdbx_strand_id
1 'polypeptide(L)'
;MEYEGILLGMGNPLLDISAVVDQEFLDKYDIKLNNAILAEDKHVGMYDEMASKYSVEYIAGGATQNSIRVAQWMLQIPAATSYMGCIGKDKFGEEMKKNSKLAGVNVHYYEDESTPTGTCAVCVVGGERSLVANLSAANCYKSEHLKRPENWALVEKAKYFYIAGFFLTVSPDSIQLVAEHAAANNKVFMMNLSAPFICEFFKDAQDKILPYMDFVFGNETEARTFSKVHGWGTENVEEIALKISQCPKASGTHKRITVITQGADPVVVAEDGKVKLFPVILLPKEKLVDTNGAGDAFVGGFLSQLVQEKPIVDCIRAGCYAANEAPLARTSLSILSPHSADQTFKSPNQSNRALKPAMNNHHHPPPSPPSPPPPFLDLRTTTQLIKQTTSVFSSHLFTFLFLAFLILTFRTNVENGTHYVTAFIDRDPSLKALLSRLDISGNDLHSSSSDPLVNHHRRRHRRPFLHLTRVGTLDDDFFSGDEDNDRSLFGANPKTKPNGSFVILNNFDSKLGFSNFVTDNGIKFSEIVRPGFSFKAPDGSLRSIEGESNDDEGNKMNGSVKEEKDESKKVVDFQFLIKGLQLGRRDASALFFLVCLLSAAYCYVILGFLVTYSWVLGIVFVAVVYDLLGRYRSFTGTVWDGSRMGLQRLSGFILMRWAVRDALTQVLGLWFFSEIEDQYSFFKIFVRLKLMPFSITFPWIKGFERELWGFLFAWFFLDTFVGFIFSVDSWVAIVDSRRSGREIVKEGCYLLSTMLNQAINIKCLESMLCGSFTRWILSGIFGKFFASAFQSVMEVYFMVAWLIFYFAVRSKDSTSLGRTFGRRELEGFIIDGLR
;
A
#
# COMPACT_ATOMS: atom_id res chain seq x y z
N MET A 1 13.95 37.15 -34.45
CA MET A 1 13.60 35.72 -34.32
C MET A 1 14.47 35.02 -33.27
N GLU A 2 14.81 35.67 -32.15
CA GLU A 2 15.78 35.14 -31.16
C GLU A 2 15.34 33.82 -30.50
N TYR A 3 14.02 33.59 -30.41
CA TYR A 3 13.43 32.41 -29.76
C TYR A 3 12.97 31.33 -30.73
N GLU A 4 13.00 31.56 -32.04
CA GLU A 4 12.48 30.59 -33.01
C GLU A 4 13.34 29.31 -32.99
N GLY A 5 12.74 28.15 -32.74
CA GLY A 5 13.43 26.87 -32.61
C GLY A 5 14.40 26.79 -31.42
N ILE A 6 14.22 27.60 -30.36
CA ILE A 6 15.09 27.63 -29.19
C ILE A 6 15.04 26.32 -28.38
N LEU A 7 13.89 25.65 -28.39
CA LEU A 7 13.63 24.38 -27.69
C LEU A 7 13.35 23.27 -28.69
N LEU A 8 14.13 22.19 -28.66
CA LEU A 8 13.90 20.99 -29.46
C LEU A 8 13.46 19.81 -28.57
N GLY A 9 12.28 19.27 -28.87
CA GLY A 9 11.80 18.02 -28.29
C GLY A 9 11.99 16.83 -29.21
N MET A 10 12.36 15.67 -28.66
CA MET A 10 12.35 14.40 -29.40
C MET A 10 11.63 13.31 -28.60
N GLY A 11 10.78 12.52 -29.26
CA GLY A 11 10.04 11.48 -28.57
C GLY A 11 9.10 10.67 -29.45
N ASN A 12 8.18 9.98 -28.79
CA ASN A 12 7.17 9.11 -29.40
C ASN A 12 5.87 9.90 -29.59
N PRO A 13 5.55 10.39 -30.80
CA PRO A 13 4.27 11.04 -31.05
C PRO A 13 3.16 9.99 -31.08
N LEU A 14 2.09 10.22 -30.32
CA LEU A 14 0.94 9.34 -30.27
C LEU A 14 -0.32 10.16 -30.51
N LEU A 15 -1.22 9.67 -31.37
CA LEU A 15 -2.54 10.27 -31.53
C LEU A 15 -3.45 9.75 -30.43
N ASP A 16 -3.78 10.62 -29.49
CA ASP A 16 -4.76 10.32 -28.44
C ASP A 16 -6.15 10.31 -29.09
N ILE A 17 -6.83 9.18 -28.99
CA ILE A 17 -8.20 8.99 -29.42
C ILE A 17 -9.04 8.92 -28.14
N SER A 18 -9.70 10.03 -27.80
CA SER A 18 -10.40 10.17 -26.52
C SER A 18 -11.91 10.08 -26.68
N ALA A 19 -12.55 9.24 -25.86
CA ALA A 19 -14.00 9.09 -25.86
C ALA A 19 -14.55 8.76 -24.47
N VAL A 20 -15.77 9.23 -24.19
CA VAL A 20 -16.56 8.72 -23.08
C VAL A 20 -17.17 7.38 -23.50
N VAL A 21 -16.71 6.29 -22.90
CA VAL A 21 -17.13 4.92 -23.22
C VAL A 21 -17.99 4.33 -22.10
N ASP A 22 -18.54 3.14 -22.33
CA ASP A 22 -19.27 2.37 -21.30
C ASP A 22 -18.34 1.35 -20.60
N GLN A 23 -18.75 0.85 -19.43
CA GLN A 23 -17.98 -0.18 -18.72
C GLN A 23 -17.87 -1.48 -19.53
N GLU A 24 -18.88 -1.80 -20.35
CA GLU A 24 -18.89 -2.97 -21.22
C GLU A 24 -17.74 -2.94 -22.24
N PHE A 25 -17.40 -1.76 -22.77
CA PHE A 25 -16.26 -1.58 -23.66
C PHE A 25 -14.93 -1.88 -22.97
N LEU A 26 -14.76 -1.41 -21.74
CA LEU A 26 -13.57 -1.72 -20.93
C LEU A 26 -13.46 -3.22 -20.66
N ASP A 27 -14.55 -3.84 -20.22
CA ASP A 27 -14.60 -5.27 -19.88
C ASP A 27 -14.32 -6.15 -21.12
N LYS A 28 -14.84 -5.75 -22.30
CA LYS A 28 -14.62 -6.46 -23.58
C LYS A 28 -13.14 -6.55 -23.95
N TYR A 29 -12.38 -5.50 -23.71
CA TYR A 29 -10.96 -5.42 -24.04
C TYR A 29 -10.05 -5.73 -22.85
N ASP A 30 -10.60 -6.18 -21.71
CA ASP A 30 -9.85 -6.47 -20.48
C ASP A 30 -9.05 -5.25 -19.98
N ILE A 31 -9.65 -4.06 -20.10
CA ILE A 31 -9.05 -2.80 -19.69
C ILE A 31 -9.57 -2.46 -18.29
N LYS A 32 -8.65 -2.42 -17.33
CA LYS A 32 -8.98 -1.96 -15.97
C LYS A 32 -9.21 -0.44 -15.98
N LEU A 33 -10.24 0.01 -15.26
CA LEU A 33 -10.49 1.43 -15.05
C LEU A 33 -9.31 2.10 -14.33
N ASN A 34 -8.94 3.32 -14.75
CA ASN A 34 -7.81 4.08 -14.20
C ASN A 34 -6.46 3.34 -14.29
N ASN A 35 -6.15 2.84 -15.49
CA ASN A 35 -4.93 2.10 -15.78
C ASN A 35 -4.28 2.57 -17.08
N ALA A 36 -2.97 2.40 -17.22
CA ALA A 36 -2.22 2.68 -18.44
C ALA A 36 -1.45 1.43 -18.87
N ILE A 37 -1.69 0.95 -20.09
CA ILE A 37 -1.06 -0.26 -20.64
C ILE A 37 -0.56 -0.03 -22.06
N LEU A 38 0.35 -0.89 -22.51
CA LEU A 38 0.68 -1.02 -23.92
C LEU A 38 -0.36 -1.91 -24.60
N ALA A 39 -0.70 -1.60 -25.85
CA ALA A 39 -1.59 -2.41 -26.65
C ALA A 39 -1.01 -3.81 -26.88
N GLU A 40 -1.89 -4.80 -26.88
CA GLU A 40 -1.63 -6.21 -27.18
C GLU A 40 -2.49 -6.57 -28.39
N ASP A 41 -2.31 -7.75 -28.98
CA ASP A 41 -3.08 -8.17 -30.16
C ASP A 41 -4.60 -8.07 -29.96
N LYS A 42 -5.09 -8.34 -28.74
CA LYS A 42 -6.52 -8.19 -28.39
C LYS A 42 -7.03 -6.74 -28.45
N HIS A 43 -6.15 -5.76 -28.31
CA HIS A 43 -6.49 -4.33 -28.27
C HIS A 43 -6.48 -3.69 -29.67
N VAL A 44 -5.94 -4.33 -30.71
CA VAL A 44 -5.76 -3.69 -32.02
C VAL A 44 -7.10 -3.26 -32.65
N GLY A 45 -8.14 -4.10 -32.58
CA GLY A 45 -9.47 -3.77 -33.11
C GLY A 45 -10.23 -2.71 -32.31
N MET A 46 -9.75 -2.36 -31.10
CA MET A 46 -10.40 -1.41 -30.22
C MET A 46 -10.40 0.01 -30.78
N TYR A 47 -9.31 0.44 -31.42
CA TYR A 47 -9.17 1.82 -31.90
C TYR A 47 -10.23 2.16 -32.96
N ASP A 48 -10.46 1.24 -33.91
CA ASP A 48 -11.47 1.39 -34.95
C ASP A 48 -12.90 1.26 -34.38
N GLU A 49 -13.12 0.35 -33.44
CA GLU A 49 -14.42 0.22 -32.75
C GLU A 49 -14.75 1.48 -31.95
N MET A 50 -13.77 2.05 -31.24
CA MET A 50 -13.95 3.26 -30.46
C MET A 50 -14.30 4.46 -31.36
N ALA A 51 -13.58 4.60 -32.48
CA ALA A 51 -13.80 5.64 -33.47
C ALA A 51 -15.15 5.54 -34.20
N SER A 52 -15.72 4.33 -34.31
CA SER A 52 -17.01 4.11 -34.97
C SER A 52 -18.20 4.13 -34.03
N LYS A 53 -18.05 3.67 -32.79
CA LYS A 53 -19.14 3.55 -31.79
C LYS A 53 -19.35 4.84 -30.98
N TYR A 54 -18.29 5.61 -30.71
CA TYR A 54 -18.36 6.79 -29.83
C TYR A 54 -17.98 8.07 -30.55
N SER A 55 -18.36 9.21 -29.97
CA SER A 55 -17.86 10.52 -30.39
C SER A 55 -16.42 10.69 -29.89
N VAL A 56 -15.44 10.50 -30.79
CA VAL A 56 -14.02 10.60 -30.47
C VAL A 56 -13.46 12.00 -30.70
N GLU A 57 -12.56 12.43 -29.81
CA GLU A 57 -11.68 13.59 -30.03
C GLU A 57 -10.27 13.09 -30.38
N TYR A 58 -9.69 13.63 -31.45
CA TYR A 58 -8.32 13.32 -31.88
C TYR A 58 -7.38 14.42 -31.42
N ILE A 59 -6.43 14.07 -30.54
CA ILE A 59 -5.54 15.01 -29.89
C ILE A 59 -4.09 14.61 -30.12
N ALA A 60 -3.26 15.59 -30.45
CA ALA A 60 -1.82 15.39 -30.62
C ALA A 60 -1.15 15.11 -29.27
N GLY A 61 -0.87 13.83 -28.98
CA GLY A 61 -0.34 13.35 -27.71
C GLY A 61 1.12 12.89 -27.78
N GLY A 62 1.50 12.10 -26.77
CA GLY A 62 2.88 11.65 -26.52
C GLY A 62 3.61 12.56 -25.53
N ALA A 63 4.29 11.97 -24.54
CA ALA A 63 4.80 12.69 -23.36
C ALA A 63 5.71 13.90 -23.69
N THR A 64 6.73 13.69 -24.53
CA THR A 64 7.59 14.80 -24.99
C THR A 64 6.76 15.84 -25.75
N GLN A 65 5.88 15.40 -26.65
CA GLN A 65 5.11 16.31 -27.49
C GLN A 65 4.11 17.15 -26.68
N ASN A 66 3.47 16.57 -25.66
CA ASN A 66 2.62 17.27 -24.70
C ASN A 66 3.40 18.38 -23.99
N SER A 67 4.59 18.06 -23.48
CA SER A 67 5.46 19.03 -22.81
C SER A 67 5.84 20.18 -23.76
N ILE A 68 6.17 19.88 -25.01
CA ILE A 68 6.50 20.87 -26.04
C ILE A 68 5.30 21.75 -26.40
N ARG A 69 4.10 21.17 -26.58
CA ARG A 69 2.85 21.91 -26.84
C ARG A 69 2.52 22.87 -25.69
N VAL A 70 2.69 22.42 -24.43
CA VAL A 70 2.48 23.26 -23.26
C VAL A 70 3.51 24.39 -23.18
N ALA A 71 4.78 24.10 -23.44
CA ALA A 71 5.82 25.13 -23.50
C ALA A 71 5.50 26.17 -24.58
N GLN A 72 5.08 25.72 -25.77
CA GLN A 72 4.67 26.58 -26.88
C GLN A 72 3.46 27.46 -26.52
N TRP A 73 2.46 26.89 -25.84
CA TRP A 73 1.30 27.62 -25.34
C TRP A 73 1.68 28.64 -24.26
N MET A 74 2.57 28.34 -23.33
CA MET A 74 2.96 29.32 -22.31
C MET A 74 3.89 30.40 -22.85
N LEU A 75 4.70 30.08 -23.86
CA LEU A 75 5.60 31.04 -24.50
C LEU A 75 4.85 32.07 -25.36
N GLN A 76 3.80 31.65 -26.07
CA GLN A 76 3.07 32.49 -27.04
C GLN A 76 3.99 33.14 -28.11
N ILE A 77 5.16 32.56 -28.38
CA ILE A 77 6.09 33.00 -29.43
C ILE A 77 6.02 32.00 -30.59
N PRO A 78 5.61 32.41 -31.80
CA PRO A 78 5.46 31.50 -32.94
C PRO A 78 6.72 30.69 -33.22
N ALA A 79 6.55 29.37 -33.40
CA ALA A 79 7.64 28.43 -33.73
C ALA A 79 8.84 28.47 -32.76
N ALA A 80 8.64 28.88 -31.51
CA ALA A 80 9.70 28.85 -30.51
C ALA A 80 10.15 27.42 -30.18
N THR A 81 9.23 26.46 -30.33
CA THR A 81 9.49 25.06 -30.09
C THR A 81 9.50 24.25 -31.38
N SER A 82 10.40 23.27 -31.44
CA SER A 82 10.48 22.27 -32.49
C SER A 82 10.29 20.87 -31.92
N TYR A 83 9.76 19.95 -32.72
CA TYR A 83 9.56 18.56 -32.31
C TYR A 83 9.92 17.58 -33.42
N MET A 84 10.62 16.50 -33.07
CA MET A 84 10.89 15.36 -33.95
C MET A 84 10.38 14.05 -33.33
N GLY A 85 9.87 13.17 -34.19
CA GLY A 85 9.37 11.85 -33.85
C GLY A 85 8.97 11.09 -35.12
N CYS A 86 8.47 9.86 -35.01
CA CYS A 86 8.05 9.08 -36.16
C CYS A 86 6.53 8.87 -36.18
N ILE A 87 5.91 9.14 -37.32
CA ILE A 87 4.49 8.90 -37.60
C ILE A 87 4.37 8.01 -38.84
N GLY A 88 3.19 7.42 -39.04
CA GLY A 88 2.86 6.73 -40.29
C GLY A 88 2.42 7.72 -41.36
N LYS A 89 2.60 7.35 -42.63
CA LYS A 89 2.05 8.09 -43.78
C LYS A 89 0.56 7.77 -43.97
N ASP A 90 -0.24 8.17 -43.00
CA ASP A 90 -1.67 7.87 -42.91
C ASP A 90 -2.50 9.07 -42.44
N LYS A 91 -3.82 8.88 -42.34
CA LYS A 91 -4.75 9.95 -41.91
C LYS A 91 -4.46 10.44 -40.49
N PHE A 92 -4.02 9.55 -39.61
CA PHE A 92 -3.69 9.89 -38.23
C PHE A 92 -2.40 10.70 -38.15
N GLY A 93 -1.42 10.42 -39.00
CA GLY A 93 -0.20 11.21 -39.17
C GLY A 93 -0.48 12.61 -39.71
N GLU A 94 -1.42 12.74 -40.65
CA GLU A 94 -1.87 14.06 -41.13
C GLU A 94 -2.62 14.85 -40.06
N GLU A 95 -3.50 14.22 -39.27
CA GLU A 95 -4.17 14.88 -38.15
C GLU A 95 -3.18 15.29 -37.05
N MET A 96 -2.16 14.45 -36.77
CA MET A 96 -1.05 14.76 -35.86
C MET A 96 -0.29 16.01 -36.29
N LYS A 97 0.09 16.11 -37.57
CA LYS A 97 0.76 17.28 -38.15
C LYS A 97 -0.12 18.53 -38.03
N LYS A 98 -1.39 18.42 -38.39
CA LYS A 98 -2.36 19.52 -38.35
C LYS A 98 -2.53 20.06 -36.92
N ASN A 99 -2.78 19.18 -35.96
CA ASN A 99 -2.97 19.56 -34.55
C ASN A 99 -1.72 20.20 -33.94
N SER A 100 -0.53 19.68 -34.26
CA SER A 100 0.72 20.25 -33.75
C SER A 100 1.05 21.61 -34.37
N LYS A 101 0.76 21.80 -35.67
CA LYS A 101 0.87 23.11 -36.33
C LYS A 101 -0.12 24.12 -35.78
N LEU A 102 -1.36 23.72 -35.48
CA LEU A 102 -2.35 24.57 -34.82
C LEU A 102 -1.91 25.03 -33.42
N ALA A 103 -1.16 24.18 -32.71
CA ALA A 103 -0.54 24.53 -31.44
C ALA A 103 0.71 25.43 -31.58
N GLY A 104 1.14 25.76 -32.81
CA GLY A 104 2.30 26.62 -33.08
C GLY A 104 3.66 25.92 -32.99
N VAL A 105 3.69 24.59 -32.90
CA VAL A 105 4.92 23.78 -32.80
C VAL A 105 5.50 23.54 -34.21
N ASN A 106 6.80 23.75 -34.37
CA ASN A 106 7.52 23.44 -35.60
C ASN A 106 7.89 21.94 -35.66
N VAL A 107 6.99 21.14 -36.23
CA VAL A 107 7.13 19.67 -36.29
C VAL A 107 7.91 19.18 -37.51
N HIS A 108 8.83 18.24 -37.29
CA HIS A 108 9.67 17.58 -38.29
C HIS A 108 9.61 16.06 -38.10
N TYR A 109 8.46 15.48 -38.42
CA TYR A 109 8.25 14.04 -38.27
C TYR A 109 9.01 13.24 -39.33
N TYR A 110 9.54 12.09 -38.93
CA TYR A 110 9.87 11.01 -39.85
C TYR A 110 8.56 10.31 -40.24
N GLU A 111 8.30 10.17 -41.54
CA GLU A 111 7.12 9.50 -42.06
C GLU A 111 7.50 8.09 -42.51
N ASP A 112 7.05 7.09 -41.77
CA ASP A 112 7.20 5.69 -42.16
C ASP A 112 6.07 5.29 -43.11
N GLU A 113 6.43 4.69 -44.24
CA GLU A 113 5.45 4.28 -45.26
C GLU A 113 4.81 2.90 -44.96
N SER A 114 5.42 2.12 -44.07
CA SER A 114 5.06 0.73 -43.82
C SER A 114 4.20 0.53 -42.57
N THR A 115 4.32 1.42 -41.60
CA THR A 115 3.74 1.27 -40.26
C THR A 115 2.77 2.41 -39.98
N PRO A 116 1.56 2.14 -39.44
CA PRO A 116 0.60 3.21 -39.15
C PRO A 116 1.06 4.07 -37.97
N THR A 117 0.55 5.30 -37.88
CA THR A 117 0.83 6.24 -36.79
C THR A 117 0.44 5.63 -35.44
N GLY A 118 1.28 5.83 -34.42
CA GLY A 118 0.99 5.38 -33.07
C GLY A 118 -0.23 6.07 -32.49
N THR A 119 -1.03 5.32 -31.71
CA THR A 119 -2.29 5.78 -31.14
C THR A 119 -2.34 5.50 -29.64
N CYS A 120 -3.03 6.33 -28.88
CA CYS A 120 -3.37 6.05 -27.49
C CYS A 120 -4.88 6.14 -27.32
N ALA A 121 -5.53 5.04 -26.94
CA ALA A 121 -6.95 5.08 -26.64
C ALA A 121 -7.12 5.65 -25.23
N VAL A 122 -7.92 6.71 -25.12
CA VAL A 122 -8.25 7.36 -23.86
C VAL A 122 -9.73 7.09 -23.57
N CYS A 123 -9.96 6.00 -22.85
CA CYS A 123 -11.31 5.52 -22.52
C CYS A 123 -11.78 6.17 -21.22
N VAL A 124 -12.79 7.05 -21.29
CA VAL A 124 -13.30 7.79 -20.12
C VAL A 124 -14.59 7.16 -19.60
N VAL A 125 -14.62 6.70 -18.35
CA VAL A 125 -15.81 6.16 -17.68
C VAL A 125 -15.96 6.81 -16.30
N GLY A 126 -17.07 7.50 -16.05
CA GLY A 126 -17.35 8.10 -14.74
C GLY A 126 -16.38 9.21 -14.30
N GLY A 127 -15.60 9.79 -15.23
CA GLY A 127 -14.56 10.77 -14.95
C GLY A 127 -13.15 10.17 -14.80
N GLU A 128 -13.03 8.84 -14.70
CA GLU A 128 -11.77 8.12 -14.68
C GLU A 128 -11.37 7.73 -16.10
N ARG A 129 -10.07 7.68 -16.40
CA ARG A 129 -9.56 7.37 -17.76
C ARG A 129 -8.66 6.14 -17.75
N SER A 130 -8.81 5.28 -18.74
CA SER A 130 -7.87 4.21 -19.04
C SER A 130 -7.15 4.46 -20.35
N LEU A 131 -5.83 4.27 -20.34
CA LEU A 131 -4.92 4.57 -21.44
C LEU A 131 -4.40 3.27 -22.04
N VAL A 132 -4.51 3.12 -23.36
CA VAL A 132 -3.95 1.96 -24.07
C VAL A 132 -3.11 2.47 -25.24
N ALA A 133 -1.79 2.45 -25.07
CA ALA A 133 -0.85 2.99 -26.05
C ALA A 133 -0.37 1.92 -27.04
N ASN A 134 -0.60 2.16 -28.33
CA ASN A 134 -0.02 1.44 -29.44
C ASN A 134 1.06 2.30 -30.10
N LEU A 135 2.33 2.02 -29.83
CA LEU A 135 3.44 2.84 -30.32
C LEU A 135 3.56 2.84 -31.85
N SER A 136 3.34 1.70 -32.50
CA SER A 136 3.34 1.56 -33.96
C SER A 136 4.52 2.30 -34.62
N ALA A 137 4.28 3.24 -35.55
CA ALA A 137 5.34 3.98 -36.25
C ALA A 137 6.29 4.74 -35.31
N ALA A 138 5.89 5.10 -34.09
CA ALA A 138 6.79 5.77 -33.15
C ALA A 138 8.04 4.91 -32.83
N ASN A 139 7.92 3.58 -32.85
CA ASN A 139 9.05 2.65 -32.69
C ASN A 139 9.99 2.57 -33.90
N CYS A 140 9.60 3.15 -35.03
CA CYS A 140 10.33 3.07 -36.30
C CYS A 140 11.21 4.31 -36.54
N TYR A 141 11.43 5.16 -35.52
CA TYR A 141 12.29 6.34 -35.68
C TYR A 141 13.74 5.94 -36.01
N LYS A 142 14.31 6.59 -37.03
CA LYS A 142 15.63 6.27 -37.58
C LYS A 142 16.60 7.42 -37.36
N SER A 143 17.82 7.11 -36.91
CA SER A 143 18.87 8.11 -36.66
C SER A 143 19.26 8.88 -37.93
N GLU A 144 19.05 8.27 -39.09
CA GLU A 144 19.31 8.86 -40.41
C GLU A 144 18.41 10.06 -40.66
N HIS A 145 17.18 10.07 -40.14
CA HIS A 145 16.29 11.24 -40.22
C HIS A 145 16.88 12.42 -39.46
N LEU A 146 17.37 12.20 -38.23
CA LEU A 146 18.02 13.23 -37.42
C LEU A 146 19.26 13.82 -38.12
N LYS A 147 20.06 12.98 -38.78
CA LYS A 147 21.32 13.37 -39.44
C LYS A 147 21.13 14.14 -40.76
N ARG A 148 19.90 14.22 -41.30
CA ARG A 148 19.65 15.00 -42.52
C ARG A 148 19.98 16.48 -42.28
N PRO A 149 20.61 17.19 -43.24
CA PRO A 149 21.04 18.58 -43.02
C PRO A 149 19.92 19.50 -42.52
N GLU A 150 18.71 19.38 -43.06
CA GLU A 150 17.55 20.18 -42.68
C GLU A 150 17.08 19.94 -41.23
N ASN A 151 17.21 18.70 -40.74
CA ASN A 151 16.82 18.33 -39.38
C ASN A 151 17.95 18.63 -38.39
N TRP A 152 19.19 18.34 -38.77
CA TRP A 152 20.37 18.66 -37.96
C TRP A 152 20.51 20.16 -37.73
N ALA A 153 20.11 20.99 -38.70
CA ALA A 153 20.03 22.45 -38.52
C ALA A 153 19.14 22.86 -37.33
N LEU A 154 18.10 22.09 -36.97
CA LEU A 154 17.30 22.35 -35.76
C LEU A 154 18.07 22.02 -34.48
N VAL A 155 18.91 20.98 -34.51
CA VAL A 155 19.81 20.64 -33.39
C VAL A 155 20.88 21.72 -33.22
N GLU A 156 21.38 22.28 -34.32
CA GLU A 156 22.32 23.41 -34.30
C GLU A 156 21.66 24.71 -33.81
N LYS A 157 20.40 24.96 -34.18
CA LYS A 157 19.65 26.15 -33.77
C LYS A 157 19.21 26.13 -32.30
N ALA A 158 18.77 24.97 -31.80
CA ALA A 158 18.24 24.85 -30.44
C ALA A 158 19.30 25.14 -29.38
N LYS A 159 18.92 25.81 -28.29
CA LYS A 159 19.76 25.97 -27.08
C LYS A 159 19.39 24.98 -25.98
N TYR A 160 18.16 24.47 -26.03
CA TYR A 160 17.58 23.58 -25.04
C TYR A 160 17.01 22.34 -25.72
N PHE A 161 17.30 21.17 -25.15
CA PHE A 161 16.80 19.87 -25.63
C PHE A 161 16.00 19.19 -24.52
N TYR A 162 14.80 18.70 -24.85
CA TYR A 162 14.00 17.90 -23.94
C TYR A 162 13.60 16.56 -24.56
N ILE A 163 13.91 15.47 -23.88
CA ILE A 163 13.58 14.12 -24.34
C ILE A 163 12.99 13.33 -23.16
N ALA A 164 11.79 12.78 -23.31
CA ALA A 164 11.25 11.85 -22.32
C ALA A 164 11.99 10.50 -22.38
N GLY A 165 12.19 9.85 -21.23
CA GLY A 165 12.84 8.55 -21.12
C GLY A 165 12.20 7.45 -21.97
N PHE A 166 10.93 7.57 -22.35
CA PHE A 166 10.27 6.68 -23.31
C PHE A 166 11.01 6.56 -24.66
N PHE A 167 11.75 7.60 -25.08
CA PHE A 167 12.48 7.56 -26.34
C PHE A 167 13.73 6.66 -26.29
N LEU A 168 14.20 6.27 -25.08
CA LEU A 168 15.26 5.29 -24.89
C LEU A 168 14.89 3.91 -25.45
N THR A 169 13.59 3.60 -25.55
CA THR A 169 13.11 2.32 -26.10
C THR A 169 13.14 2.28 -27.63
N VAL A 170 13.35 3.43 -28.27
CA VAL A 170 13.25 3.59 -29.73
C VAL A 170 14.61 3.91 -30.34
N SER A 171 15.24 5.00 -29.90
CA SER A 171 16.46 5.47 -30.55
C SER A 171 17.46 6.06 -29.55
N PRO A 172 18.08 5.22 -28.69
CA PRO A 172 19.14 5.67 -27.78
C PRO A 172 20.32 6.30 -28.53
N ASP A 173 20.59 5.88 -29.78
CA ASP A 173 21.63 6.47 -30.62
C ASP A 173 21.34 7.92 -30.99
N SER A 174 20.08 8.26 -31.33
CA SER A 174 19.69 9.64 -31.59
C SER A 174 19.80 10.51 -30.34
N ILE A 175 19.44 9.96 -29.18
CA ILE A 175 19.59 10.66 -27.89
C ILE A 175 21.07 10.94 -27.62
N GLN A 176 21.94 9.95 -27.82
CA GLN A 176 23.38 10.08 -27.64
C GLN A 176 23.96 11.20 -28.53
N LEU A 177 23.62 11.23 -29.82
CA LEU A 177 24.12 12.26 -30.75
C LEU A 177 23.75 13.68 -30.32
N VAL A 178 22.51 13.88 -29.87
CA VAL A 178 22.04 15.19 -29.40
C VAL A 178 22.67 15.55 -28.06
N ALA A 179 22.82 14.59 -27.15
CA ALA A 179 23.43 14.78 -25.84
C ALA A 179 24.92 15.16 -25.95
N GLU A 180 25.67 14.49 -26.83
CA GLU A 180 27.07 14.82 -27.13
C GLU A 180 27.20 16.19 -27.78
N HIS A 181 26.35 16.50 -28.76
CA HIS A 181 26.33 17.84 -29.38
C HIS A 181 26.02 18.93 -28.37
N ALA A 182 25.06 18.70 -27.47
CA ALA A 182 24.71 19.65 -26.43
C ALA A 182 25.89 19.90 -25.49
N ALA A 183 26.55 18.84 -25.01
CA ALA A 183 27.72 18.95 -24.15
C ALA A 183 28.90 19.66 -24.84
N ALA A 184 29.19 19.33 -26.11
CA ALA A 184 30.28 19.93 -26.87
C ALA A 184 30.08 21.42 -27.16
N ASN A 185 28.82 21.88 -27.25
CA ASN A 185 28.46 23.25 -27.63
C ASN A 185 27.88 24.07 -26.46
N ASN A 186 28.04 23.60 -25.21
CA ASN A 186 27.52 24.24 -24.00
C ASN A 186 26.02 24.58 -24.07
N LYS A 187 25.22 23.64 -24.56
CA LYS A 187 23.74 23.72 -24.61
C LYS A 187 23.14 22.92 -23.47
N VAL A 188 21.86 23.13 -23.20
CA VAL A 188 21.16 22.49 -22.07
C VAL A 188 20.43 21.24 -22.54
N PHE A 189 20.81 20.07 -22.02
CA PHE A 189 20.17 18.79 -22.31
C PHE A 189 19.35 18.30 -21.11
N MET A 190 18.09 17.95 -21.34
CA MET A 190 17.12 17.66 -20.28
C MET A 190 16.37 16.38 -20.59
N MET A 191 16.19 15.53 -19.58
CA MET A 191 15.48 14.27 -19.73
C MET A 191 14.56 13.98 -18.55
N ASN A 192 13.47 13.27 -18.83
CA ASN A 192 12.54 12.77 -17.82
C ASN A 192 12.79 11.26 -17.57
N LEU A 193 12.70 10.80 -16.33
CA LEU A 193 12.75 9.38 -15.97
C LEU A 193 11.56 8.59 -16.57
N SER A 194 10.42 9.27 -16.73
CA SER A 194 9.22 8.88 -17.48
C SER A 194 8.39 7.71 -16.95
N ALA A 195 9.01 6.60 -16.52
CA ALA A 195 8.29 5.49 -15.93
C ALA A 195 9.22 4.54 -15.14
N PRO A 196 8.67 3.79 -14.16
CA PRO A 196 9.40 2.74 -13.45
C PRO A 196 10.03 1.70 -14.39
N PHE A 197 9.31 1.26 -15.42
CA PHE A 197 9.82 0.25 -16.36
C PHE A 197 11.02 0.76 -17.18
N ILE A 198 11.13 2.08 -17.44
CA ILE A 198 12.30 2.66 -18.10
C ILE A 198 13.52 2.53 -17.19
N CYS A 199 13.35 2.83 -15.90
CA CYS A 199 14.40 2.67 -14.90
C CYS A 199 14.82 1.20 -14.73
N GLU A 200 13.88 0.25 -14.81
CA GLU A 200 14.15 -1.18 -14.61
C GLU A 200 14.76 -1.87 -15.84
N PHE A 201 14.19 -1.66 -17.03
CA PHE A 201 14.57 -2.41 -18.23
C PHE A 201 15.53 -1.67 -19.16
N PHE A 202 15.60 -0.33 -19.07
CA PHE A 202 16.46 0.51 -19.92
C PHE A 202 17.54 1.24 -19.12
N LYS A 203 17.88 0.72 -17.93
CA LYS A 203 18.89 1.26 -17.02
C LYS A 203 20.21 1.59 -17.73
N ASP A 204 20.77 0.63 -18.47
CA ASP A 204 22.09 0.81 -19.10
C ASP A 204 22.09 1.94 -20.15
N ALA A 205 20.99 2.07 -20.91
CA ALA A 205 20.82 3.16 -21.86
C ALA A 205 20.66 4.50 -21.13
N GLN A 206 19.88 4.54 -20.05
CA GLN A 206 19.70 5.73 -19.22
C GLN A 206 21.00 6.18 -18.56
N ASP A 207 21.78 5.25 -18.01
CA ASP A 207 23.08 5.50 -17.36
C ASP A 207 24.12 6.05 -18.32
N LYS A 208 24.10 5.62 -19.59
CA LYS A 208 24.97 6.15 -20.64
C LYS A 208 24.67 7.62 -20.95
N ILE A 209 23.40 8.02 -20.87
CA ILE A 209 22.97 9.39 -21.16
C ILE A 209 23.04 10.29 -19.92
N LEU A 210 22.93 9.73 -18.70
CA LEU A 210 22.92 10.48 -17.45
C LEU A 210 24.05 11.52 -17.32
N PRO A 211 25.32 11.24 -17.72
CA PRO A 211 26.40 12.22 -17.69
C PRO A 211 26.14 13.51 -18.49
N TYR A 212 25.26 13.47 -19.48
CA TYR A 212 24.95 14.62 -20.33
C TYR A 212 23.75 15.44 -19.79
N MET A 213 22.90 14.86 -18.94
CA MET A 213 21.70 15.50 -18.42
C MET A 213 22.03 16.67 -17.48
N ASP A 214 21.63 17.88 -17.87
CA ASP A 214 21.64 19.10 -17.06
C ASP A 214 20.43 19.16 -16.13
N PHE A 215 19.25 18.80 -16.65
CA PHE A 215 18.03 18.66 -15.85
C PHE A 215 17.50 17.23 -15.93
N VAL A 216 17.18 16.66 -14.76
CA VAL A 216 16.51 15.37 -14.65
C VAL A 216 15.16 15.57 -13.99
N PHE A 217 14.10 15.26 -14.73
CA PHE A 217 12.72 15.30 -14.24
C PHE A 217 12.23 13.90 -13.87
N GLY A 218 11.33 13.81 -12.91
CA GLY A 218 10.58 12.58 -12.63
C GLY A 218 9.53 12.79 -11.55
N ASN A 219 8.77 11.75 -11.24
CA ASN A 219 7.90 11.70 -10.05
C ASN A 219 8.49 10.85 -8.92
N GLU A 220 7.83 10.81 -7.77
CA GLU A 220 8.26 10.06 -6.59
C GLU A 220 8.40 8.57 -6.84
N THR A 221 7.56 7.98 -7.70
CA THR A 221 7.57 6.56 -8.01
C THR A 221 8.76 6.20 -8.90
N GLU A 222 9.01 7.01 -9.92
CA GLU A 222 10.18 6.91 -10.79
C GLU A 222 11.47 7.11 -10.01
N ALA A 223 11.54 8.11 -9.13
CA ALA A 223 12.70 8.39 -8.30
C ALA A 223 13.03 7.20 -7.37
N ARG A 224 12.01 6.63 -6.69
CA ARG A 224 12.19 5.43 -5.85
C ARG A 224 12.64 4.23 -6.66
N THR A 225 12.08 4.04 -7.86
CA THR A 225 12.49 2.95 -8.75
C THR A 225 13.93 3.14 -9.21
N PHE A 226 14.33 4.35 -9.59
CA PHE A 226 15.70 4.72 -9.94
C PHE A 226 16.67 4.40 -8.79
N SER A 227 16.32 4.78 -7.56
CA SER A 227 17.11 4.46 -6.36
C SER A 227 17.28 2.95 -6.14
N LYS A 228 16.18 2.20 -6.30
CA LYS A 228 16.16 0.74 -6.14
C LYS A 228 17.07 0.04 -7.14
N VAL A 229 16.98 0.39 -8.44
CA VAL A 229 17.80 -0.25 -9.48
C VAL A 229 19.28 0.15 -9.41
N HIS A 230 19.59 1.27 -8.78
CA HIS A 230 20.96 1.71 -8.50
C HIS A 230 21.51 1.21 -7.16
N GLY A 231 20.72 0.47 -6.37
CA GLY A 231 21.16 -0.10 -5.10
C GLY A 231 21.48 0.94 -4.02
N TRP A 232 20.83 2.11 -4.04
CA TRP A 232 21.16 3.22 -3.13
C TRP A 232 20.59 3.09 -1.71
N GLY A 233 19.74 2.10 -1.45
CA GLY A 233 19.24 1.77 -0.11
C GLY A 233 18.34 2.83 0.53
N THR A 234 17.83 3.79 -0.24
CA THR A 234 16.96 4.88 0.26
C THR A 234 15.69 4.98 -0.57
N GLU A 235 14.57 5.25 0.11
CA GLU A 235 13.31 5.61 -0.53
C GLU A 235 12.93 7.09 -0.30
N ASN A 236 13.82 7.85 0.36
CA ASN A 236 13.58 9.27 0.62
C ASN A 236 13.83 10.08 -0.67
N VAL A 237 12.77 10.70 -1.20
CA VAL A 237 12.82 11.44 -2.47
C VAL A 237 13.83 12.59 -2.46
N GLU A 238 14.02 13.28 -1.33
CA GLU A 238 15.00 14.35 -1.17
C GLU A 238 16.43 13.83 -1.29
N GLU A 239 16.72 12.72 -0.63
CA GLU A 239 18.04 12.07 -0.69
C GLU A 239 18.31 11.50 -2.09
N ILE A 240 17.30 10.93 -2.73
CA ILE A 240 17.39 10.40 -4.09
C ILE A 240 17.68 11.54 -5.07
N ALA A 241 16.92 12.63 -5.00
CA ALA A 241 17.14 13.81 -5.85
C ALA A 241 18.56 14.37 -5.66
N LEU A 242 19.02 14.44 -4.42
CA LEU A 242 20.39 14.84 -4.10
C LEU A 242 21.43 13.92 -4.73
N LYS A 243 21.28 12.60 -4.61
CA LYS A 243 22.18 11.61 -5.22
C LYS A 243 22.21 11.73 -6.75
N ILE A 244 21.06 11.89 -7.42
CA ILE A 244 20.99 12.09 -8.88
C ILE A 244 21.74 13.37 -9.28
N SER A 245 21.52 14.48 -8.57
CA SER A 245 22.19 15.76 -8.85
C SER A 245 23.73 15.68 -8.73
N GLN A 246 24.23 14.73 -7.95
CA GLN A 246 25.66 14.52 -7.70
C GLN A 246 26.31 13.49 -8.63
N CYS A 247 25.55 12.77 -9.47
CA CYS A 247 26.15 11.82 -10.41
C CYS A 247 27.15 12.51 -11.36
N PRO A 248 28.17 11.81 -11.87
CA PRO A 248 29.18 12.40 -12.75
C PRO A 248 28.56 13.11 -13.97
N LYS A 249 29.19 14.19 -14.43
CA LYS A 249 28.82 14.91 -15.66
C LYS A 249 29.94 14.86 -16.68
N ALA A 250 29.58 14.73 -17.96
CA ALA A 250 30.52 14.72 -19.08
C ALA A 250 31.01 16.12 -19.46
N SER A 251 30.13 17.14 -19.46
CA SER A 251 30.48 18.49 -19.91
C SER A 251 31.27 19.30 -18.88
N GLY A 252 31.09 19.02 -17.58
CA GLY A 252 31.67 19.80 -16.48
C GLY A 252 31.21 21.28 -16.39
N THR A 253 30.43 21.77 -17.34
CA THR A 253 30.05 23.19 -17.49
C THR A 253 28.85 23.61 -16.64
N HIS A 254 27.81 22.79 -16.61
CA HIS A 254 26.62 23.02 -15.81
C HIS A 254 26.51 21.98 -14.70
N LYS A 255 26.02 22.41 -13.54
CA LYS A 255 25.67 21.48 -12.47
C LYS A 255 24.32 20.85 -12.79
N ARG A 256 24.16 19.57 -12.46
CA ARG A 256 22.89 18.88 -12.67
C ARG A 256 21.86 19.36 -11.66
N ILE A 257 20.65 19.64 -12.14
CA ILE A 257 19.48 19.94 -11.32
C ILE A 257 18.49 18.77 -11.45
N THR A 258 18.06 18.24 -10.32
CA THR A 258 17.04 17.18 -10.28
C THR A 258 15.74 17.75 -9.75
N VAL A 259 14.64 17.54 -10.47
CA VAL A 259 13.30 18.06 -10.15
C VAL A 259 12.34 16.88 -10.06
N ILE A 260 11.91 16.54 -8.84
CA ILE A 260 10.98 15.43 -8.58
C ILE A 260 9.63 15.97 -8.10
N THR A 261 8.58 15.70 -8.86
CA THR A 261 7.20 16.00 -8.47
C THR A 261 6.65 14.91 -7.53
N GLN A 262 5.68 15.26 -6.70
CA GLN A 262 5.10 14.36 -5.68
C GLN A 262 3.56 14.46 -5.63
N GLY A 263 2.92 14.62 -6.78
CA GLY A 263 1.47 14.87 -6.85
C GLY A 263 1.05 16.14 -6.08
N ALA A 264 0.34 15.97 -4.97
CA ALA A 264 -0.10 17.06 -4.11
C ALA A 264 0.94 17.52 -3.07
N ASP A 265 2.04 16.78 -2.92
CA ASP A 265 3.15 17.13 -2.03
C ASP A 265 4.13 18.10 -2.72
N PRO A 266 5.00 18.80 -1.96
CA PRO A 266 5.95 19.76 -2.52
C PRO A 266 6.87 19.14 -3.58
N VAL A 267 7.15 19.90 -4.64
CA VAL A 267 8.16 19.54 -5.64
C VAL A 267 9.55 19.62 -4.99
N VAL A 268 10.32 18.54 -5.12
CA VAL A 268 11.68 18.43 -4.59
C VAL A 268 12.66 18.86 -5.66
N VAL A 269 13.51 19.83 -5.37
CA VAL A 269 14.57 20.27 -6.28
C VAL A 269 15.93 20.15 -5.61
N ALA A 270 16.79 19.35 -6.20
CA ALA A 270 18.18 19.21 -5.78
C ALA A 270 19.10 19.96 -6.76
N GLU A 271 19.89 20.88 -6.21
CA GLU A 271 20.83 21.74 -6.92
C GLU A 271 22.00 22.05 -5.97
N ASP A 272 23.24 21.97 -6.45
CA ASP A 272 24.43 22.38 -5.69
C ASP A 272 24.61 21.67 -4.34
N GLY A 273 24.24 20.39 -4.28
CA GLY A 273 24.32 19.60 -3.05
C GLY A 273 23.28 20.01 -1.99
N LYS A 274 22.27 20.80 -2.37
CA LYS A 274 21.18 21.25 -1.49
C LYS A 274 19.84 20.82 -2.06
N VAL A 275 18.91 20.54 -1.16
CA VAL A 275 17.51 20.25 -1.50
C VAL A 275 16.65 21.45 -1.13
N LYS A 276 15.73 21.82 -2.02
CA LYS A 276 14.72 22.86 -1.83
C LYS A 276 13.35 22.24 -2.11
N LEU A 277 12.37 22.57 -1.27
CA LEU A 277 10.98 22.12 -1.41
C LEU A 277 10.10 23.27 -1.89
N PHE A 278 9.29 23.02 -2.90
CA PHE A 278 8.39 24.01 -3.47
C PHE A 278 6.94 23.56 -3.30
N PRO A 279 6.13 24.24 -2.47
CA PRO A 279 4.76 23.84 -2.25
C PRO A 279 3.95 24.00 -3.54
N VAL A 280 3.06 23.03 -3.79
CA VAL A 280 2.10 23.09 -4.90
C VAL A 280 0.82 23.78 -4.45
N ILE A 281 0.12 24.43 -5.37
CA ILE A 281 -1.20 25.02 -5.09
C ILE A 281 -2.22 23.88 -5.12
N LEU A 282 -2.77 23.54 -3.96
CA LEU A 282 -3.76 22.47 -3.84
C LEU A 282 -5.07 22.83 -4.56
N LEU A 283 -5.49 21.97 -5.47
CA LEU A 283 -6.79 22.06 -6.13
C LEU A 283 -7.85 21.26 -5.35
N PRO A 284 -9.06 21.81 -5.14
CA PRO A 284 -10.20 21.05 -4.62
C PRO A 284 -10.47 19.81 -5.49
N LYS A 285 -10.77 18.67 -4.87
CA LYS A 285 -10.97 17.40 -5.59
C LYS A 285 -12.09 17.48 -6.63
N GLU A 286 -13.06 18.37 -6.44
CA GLU A 286 -14.19 18.58 -7.35
C GLU A 286 -13.77 19.28 -8.66
N LYS A 287 -12.60 19.92 -8.66
CA LYS A 287 -12.01 20.57 -9.84
C LYS A 287 -10.99 19.69 -10.57
N LEU A 288 -10.55 18.59 -9.95
CA LEU A 288 -9.65 17.63 -10.59
C LEU A 288 -10.48 16.75 -11.53
N VAL A 289 -10.59 17.17 -12.80
CA VAL A 289 -11.27 16.41 -13.85
C VAL A 289 -10.35 15.35 -14.44
N ASP A 290 -9.04 15.60 -14.47
CA ASP A 290 -8.05 14.71 -15.08
C ASP A 290 -6.64 14.89 -14.48
N THR A 291 -5.99 13.83 -14.01
CA THR A 291 -4.58 13.90 -13.59
C THR A 291 -3.60 13.46 -14.68
N ASN A 292 -4.11 12.93 -15.81
CA ASN A 292 -3.27 12.49 -16.91
C ASN A 292 -2.54 13.67 -17.57
N GLY A 293 -1.27 13.48 -17.89
CA GLY A 293 -0.45 14.54 -18.49
C GLY A 293 -0.08 15.70 -17.54
N ALA A 294 -0.42 15.64 -16.24
CA ALA A 294 -0.01 16.66 -15.27
C ALA A 294 1.52 16.79 -15.17
N GLY A 295 2.25 15.66 -15.29
CA GLY A 295 3.71 15.65 -15.37
C GLY A 295 4.24 16.31 -16.64
N ASP A 296 3.66 16.00 -17.80
CA ASP A 296 4.04 16.64 -19.08
C ASP A 296 3.75 18.14 -19.06
N ALA A 297 2.61 18.54 -18.50
CA ALA A 297 2.24 19.94 -18.33
C ALA A 297 3.18 20.67 -17.37
N PHE A 298 3.56 20.03 -16.26
CA PHE A 298 4.57 20.57 -15.34
C PHE A 298 5.88 20.85 -16.07
N VAL A 299 6.38 19.87 -16.83
CA VAL A 299 7.63 20.05 -17.58
C VAL A 299 7.48 21.13 -18.65
N GLY A 300 6.38 21.15 -19.40
CA GLY A 300 6.14 22.20 -20.40
C GLY A 300 6.12 23.61 -19.79
N GLY A 301 5.47 23.77 -18.63
CA GLY A 301 5.47 25.04 -17.92
C GLY A 301 6.85 25.44 -17.39
N PHE A 302 7.61 24.48 -16.88
CA PHE A 302 9.00 24.68 -16.47
C PHE A 302 9.88 25.13 -17.65
N LEU A 303 9.80 24.42 -18.78
CA LEU A 303 10.57 24.71 -19.98
C LEU A 303 10.23 26.09 -20.56
N SER A 304 8.96 26.52 -20.50
CA SER A 304 8.54 27.83 -20.99
C SER A 304 9.28 29.00 -20.33
N GLN A 305 9.63 28.86 -19.06
CA GLN A 305 10.37 29.89 -18.32
C GLN A 305 11.88 29.68 -18.41
N LEU A 306 12.32 28.42 -18.46
CA LEU A 306 13.74 28.08 -18.58
C LEU A 306 14.35 28.64 -19.86
N VAL A 307 13.67 28.53 -21.00
CA VAL A 307 14.19 29.05 -22.28
C VAL A 307 14.27 30.57 -22.33
N GLN A 308 13.56 31.25 -21.44
CA GLN A 308 13.64 32.70 -21.20
C GLN A 308 14.66 33.05 -20.10
N GLU A 309 15.48 32.08 -19.68
CA GLU A 309 16.54 32.21 -18.68
C GLU A 309 16.02 32.75 -17.32
N LYS A 310 14.78 32.40 -16.97
CA LYS A 310 14.19 32.76 -15.67
C LYS A 310 14.79 31.92 -14.54
N PRO A 311 14.78 32.43 -13.29
CA PRO A 311 15.20 31.66 -12.13
C PRO A 311 14.42 30.34 -11.98
N ILE A 312 15.07 29.31 -11.43
CA ILE A 312 14.48 27.98 -11.18
C ILE A 312 13.16 28.06 -10.41
N VAL A 313 13.05 28.98 -9.45
CA VAL A 313 11.82 29.22 -8.67
C VAL A 313 10.64 29.59 -9.58
N ASP A 314 10.87 30.42 -10.59
CA ASP A 314 9.82 30.84 -11.53
C ASP A 314 9.49 29.71 -12.53
N CYS A 315 10.48 28.91 -12.91
CA CYS A 315 10.28 27.70 -13.71
C CYS A 315 9.37 26.70 -12.98
N ILE A 316 9.62 26.45 -11.70
CA ILE A 316 8.79 25.55 -10.88
C ILE A 316 7.38 26.13 -10.71
N ARG A 317 7.26 27.44 -10.47
CA ARG A 317 5.94 28.09 -10.33
C ARG A 317 5.12 27.96 -11.61
N ALA A 318 5.74 28.17 -12.77
CA ALA A 318 5.08 27.99 -14.07
C ALA A 318 4.72 26.53 -14.35
N GLY A 319 5.59 25.58 -13.98
CA GLY A 319 5.28 24.15 -14.04
C GLY A 319 4.07 23.79 -13.17
N CYS A 320 4.04 24.24 -11.91
CA CYS A 320 2.91 24.01 -11.02
C CYS A 320 1.62 24.64 -11.56
N TYR A 321 1.71 25.83 -12.16
CA TYR A 321 0.57 26.49 -12.80
C TYR A 321 0.04 25.66 -13.98
N ALA A 322 0.90 25.27 -14.91
CA ALA A 322 0.51 24.45 -16.06
C ALA A 322 -0.10 23.11 -15.64
N ALA A 323 0.49 22.46 -14.62
CA ALA A 323 -0.02 21.23 -14.05
C ALA A 323 -1.36 21.38 -13.31
N ASN A 324 -1.72 22.61 -12.91
CA ASN A 324 -3.03 22.91 -12.33
C ASN A 324 -4.09 23.24 -13.40
N GLU A 325 -3.68 23.84 -14.51
CA GLU A 325 -4.57 24.12 -15.63
C GLU A 325 -4.90 22.86 -16.44
N ALA A 326 -3.97 21.91 -16.57
CA ALA A 326 -4.20 20.66 -17.31
C ALA A 326 -5.39 19.83 -16.75
N PRO A 327 -5.53 19.63 -15.42
CA PRO A 327 -6.68 18.95 -14.80
C PRO A 327 -8.02 19.65 -14.92
N LEU A 328 -8.04 20.93 -15.27
CA LEU A 328 -9.28 21.69 -15.48
C LEU A 328 -9.82 21.51 -16.92
N ALA A 329 -9.03 20.91 -17.82
CA ALA A 329 -9.43 20.65 -19.19
C ALA A 329 -10.14 19.28 -19.32
N ARG A 330 -11.34 19.29 -19.93
CA ARG A 330 -12.17 18.08 -20.13
C ARG A 330 -11.54 17.04 -21.07
N THR A 331 -10.48 17.40 -21.78
CA THR A 331 -9.65 16.49 -22.58
C THR A 331 -8.20 16.92 -22.45
N SER A 332 -7.29 15.94 -22.38
CA SER A 332 -5.84 16.12 -22.26
C SER A 332 -5.37 17.30 -23.13
N LEU A 333 -5.11 18.47 -22.52
CA LEU A 333 -4.55 19.63 -23.20
C LEU A 333 -5.33 20.16 -24.44
N SER A 334 -6.65 19.91 -24.52
CA SER A 334 -7.50 20.37 -25.65
C SER A 334 -7.83 21.87 -25.61
N ILE A 335 -7.65 22.53 -24.45
CA ILE A 335 -7.99 23.95 -24.23
C ILE A 335 -6.84 24.91 -24.62
N LEU A 336 -5.74 24.43 -25.20
CA LEU A 336 -4.62 25.27 -25.65
C LEU A 336 -4.93 26.08 -26.93
N SER A 337 -6.14 26.65 -27.03
CA SER A 337 -6.48 27.71 -27.98
C SER A 337 -5.85 29.02 -27.50
N PRO A 338 -5.29 29.86 -28.40
CA PRO A 338 -4.58 31.10 -28.04
C PRO A 338 -5.40 32.14 -27.27
N HIS A 339 -6.71 31.96 -27.07
CA HIS A 339 -7.58 32.92 -26.37
C HIS A 339 -7.66 32.76 -24.83
N SER A 340 -7.12 31.70 -24.22
CA SER A 340 -7.22 31.49 -22.76
C SER A 340 -6.05 32.04 -21.94
N ALA A 341 -4.93 32.43 -22.57
CA ALA A 341 -3.71 32.84 -21.86
C ALA A 341 -3.67 34.32 -21.41
N ASP A 342 -4.70 35.11 -21.74
CA ASP A 342 -4.59 36.58 -21.76
C ASP A 342 -4.75 37.29 -20.39
N GLN A 343 -4.93 36.57 -19.27
CA GLN A 343 -5.33 37.23 -18.01
C GLN A 343 -4.55 36.94 -16.71
N THR A 344 -3.56 36.05 -16.64
CA THR A 344 -3.07 35.62 -15.30
C THR A 344 -1.57 35.63 -15.03
N PHE A 345 -0.69 36.00 -15.96
CA PHE A 345 0.75 36.10 -15.67
C PHE A 345 1.36 37.46 -16.02
N LYS A 346 1.01 38.49 -15.22
CA LYS A 346 1.81 39.72 -15.12
C LYS A 346 2.33 39.87 -13.68
N SER A 347 3.63 40.08 -13.54
CA SER A 347 4.35 40.13 -12.26
C SER A 347 3.80 41.19 -11.30
N PRO A 348 3.66 40.90 -9.99
CA PRO A 348 3.26 41.89 -9.00
C PRO A 348 4.50 42.68 -8.56
N ASN A 349 4.94 43.65 -9.36
CA ASN A 349 5.90 44.66 -8.91
C ASN A 349 5.98 45.81 -9.93
N GLN A 350 5.00 46.71 -9.90
CA GLN A 350 5.14 48.14 -10.26
C GLN A 350 3.76 48.81 -10.27
N SER A 351 3.37 49.45 -9.17
CA SER A 351 2.53 50.66 -9.17
C SER A 351 2.34 51.22 -7.76
N ASN A 352 3.43 51.69 -7.16
CA ASN A 352 3.34 52.71 -6.12
C ASN A 352 3.18 54.07 -6.83
N ARG A 353 1.94 54.51 -7.07
CA ARG A 353 1.66 55.94 -7.33
C ARG A 353 0.24 56.31 -6.95
N ALA A 354 0.19 57.35 -6.13
CA ALA A 354 -0.99 57.94 -5.51
C ALA A 354 -2.12 58.28 -6.50
N LEU A 355 -3.35 58.00 -6.09
CA LEU A 355 -4.55 58.69 -6.57
C LEU A 355 -5.52 58.89 -5.40
N LYS A 356 -5.85 60.16 -5.15
CA LYS A 356 -6.86 60.66 -4.22
C LYS A 356 -8.27 60.16 -4.61
N PRO A 357 -9.23 60.16 -3.67
CA PRO A 357 -10.50 59.45 -3.84
C PRO A 357 -11.49 60.28 -4.66
N ALA A 358 -12.10 59.66 -5.66
CA ALA A 358 -13.37 60.12 -6.23
C ALA A 358 -14.48 59.31 -5.56
N MET A 359 -15.37 60.01 -4.85
CA MET A 359 -16.63 59.48 -4.33
C MET A 359 -17.42 58.83 -5.47
N ASN A 360 -17.77 57.55 -5.31
CA ASN A 360 -18.96 57.01 -5.93
C ASN A 360 -19.66 56.08 -4.94
N ASN A 361 -20.86 56.49 -4.53
CA ASN A 361 -21.76 55.78 -3.66
C ASN A 361 -22.29 54.52 -4.37
N HIS A 362 -21.78 53.35 -4.00
CA HIS A 362 -22.58 52.12 -4.03
C HIS A 362 -22.40 51.38 -2.70
N HIS A 363 -23.50 51.28 -1.95
CA HIS A 363 -23.60 50.49 -0.73
C HIS A 363 -23.33 49.02 -1.03
N HIS A 364 -22.15 48.52 -0.67
CA HIS A 364 -21.97 47.12 -0.30
C HIS A 364 -22.28 46.99 1.20
N PRO A 365 -23.16 46.05 1.61
CA PRO A 365 -23.29 45.74 3.04
C PRO A 365 -21.96 45.17 3.54
N PRO A 366 -21.57 45.42 4.80
CA PRO A 366 -20.34 44.87 5.36
C PRO A 366 -20.38 43.33 5.28
N PRO A 367 -19.22 42.67 5.10
CA PRO A 367 -19.17 41.21 5.17
C PRO A 367 -19.75 40.77 6.51
N SER A 368 -20.70 39.85 6.45
CA SER A 368 -21.28 39.27 7.64
C SER A 368 -20.16 38.63 8.48
N PRO A 369 -20.16 38.81 9.80
CA PRO A 369 -19.18 38.16 10.66
C PRO A 369 -19.26 36.65 10.46
N PRO A 370 -18.14 35.90 10.58
CA PRO A 370 -18.16 34.45 10.47
C PRO A 370 -19.21 33.89 11.43
N SER A 371 -20.13 33.09 10.87
CA SER A 371 -21.19 32.47 11.66
C SER A 371 -20.56 31.65 12.80
N PRO A 372 -21.00 31.83 14.06
CA PRO A 372 -20.46 31.08 15.19
C PRO A 372 -20.65 29.57 14.96
N PRO A 373 -19.74 28.72 15.49
CA PRO A 373 -19.91 27.27 15.42
C PRO A 373 -21.27 26.90 16.04
N PRO A 374 -21.99 25.91 15.47
CA PRO A 374 -23.26 25.49 16.02
C PRO A 374 -23.09 25.04 17.49
N PRO A 375 -24.02 25.43 18.40
CA PRO A 375 -23.84 25.31 19.85
C PRO A 375 -23.71 23.87 20.39
N PHE A 376 -24.00 22.85 19.57
CA PHE A 376 -23.96 21.44 19.96
C PHE A 376 -22.61 20.75 19.74
N LEU A 377 -21.58 21.45 19.25
CA LEU A 377 -20.26 20.88 18.95
C LEU A 377 -19.11 21.43 19.82
N ASP A 378 -19.36 22.43 20.68
CA ASP A 378 -18.39 22.91 21.69
C ASP A 378 -18.50 22.12 23.01
N LEU A 379 -18.32 20.80 22.93
CA LEU A 379 -18.39 19.90 24.08
C LEU A 379 -17.02 19.77 24.73
N ARG A 380 -16.85 20.35 25.93
CA ARG A 380 -15.54 20.43 26.61
C ARG A 380 -15.35 19.39 27.70
N THR A 381 -16.45 18.81 28.22
CA THR A 381 -16.41 17.87 29.36
C THR A 381 -16.97 16.50 28.99
N THR A 382 -16.49 15.45 29.65
CA THR A 382 -17.01 14.08 29.48
C THR A 382 -18.51 14.00 29.81
N THR A 383 -18.97 14.74 30.82
CA THR A 383 -20.39 14.79 31.19
C THR A 383 -21.27 15.39 30.09
N GLN A 384 -20.81 16.45 29.40
CA GLN A 384 -21.53 17.02 28.26
C GLN A 384 -21.58 16.05 27.08
N LEU A 385 -20.47 15.38 26.78
CA LEU A 385 -20.41 14.34 25.75
C LEU A 385 -21.43 13.24 26.03
N ILE A 386 -21.40 12.65 27.23
CA ILE A 386 -22.34 11.59 27.64
C ILE A 386 -23.78 12.07 27.62
N LYS A 387 -24.07 13.31 28.08
CA LYS A 387 -25.42 13.87 28.05
C LYS A 387 -25.94 13.98 26.62
N GLN A 388 -25.09 14.41 25.68
CA GLN A 388 -25.45 14.47 24.27
C GLN A 388 -25.61 13.08 23.67
N THR A 389 -24.71 12.14 23.98
CA THR A 389 -24.84 10.73 23.58
C THR A 389 -26.18 10.16 24.02
N THR A 390 -26.58 10.35 25.28
CA THR A 390 -27.87 9.88 25.80
C THR A 390 -29.05 10.53 25.09
N SER A 391 -28.95 11.83 24.77
CA SER A 391 -29.99 12.54 24.00
C SER A 391 -30.15 11.93 22.61
N VAL A 392 -29.07 11.82 21.84
CA VAL A 392 -29.07 11.26 20.47
C VAL A 392 -29.52 9.80 20.49
N PHE A 393 -29.04 9.02 21.46
CA PHE A 393 -29.41 7.61 21.60
C PHE A 393 -30.90 7.43 21.89
N SER A 394 -31.48 8.30 22.73
CA SER A 394 -32.90 8.27 23.05
C SER A 394 -33.77 8.72 21.87
N SER A 395 -33.33 9.71 21.09
CA SER A 395 -34.02 10.17 19.88
C SER A 395 -34.13 9.09 18.80
N HIS A 396 -33.12 8.22 18.69
CA HIS A 396 -33.05 7.16 17.68
C HIS A 396 -33.08 5.75 18.30
N LEU A 397 -33.81 5.60 19.41
CA LEU A 397 -33.80 4.38 20.23
C LEU A 397 -34.11 3.11 19.41
N PHE A 398 -35.13 3.15 18.53
CA PHE A 398 -35.50 2.00 17.70
C PHE A 398 -34.36 1.58 16.76
N THR A 399 -33.68 2.54 16.14
CA THR A 399 -32.55 2.28 15.25
C THR A 399 -31.39 1.64 16.00
N PHE A 400 -31.00 2.20 17.15
CA PHE A 400 -29.87 1.68 17.91
C PHE A 400 -30.17 0.34 18.61
N LEU A 401 -31.42 0.08 19.01
CA LEU A 401 -31.84 -1.25 19.48
C LEU A 401 -31.80 -2.30 18.36
N PHE A 402 -32.19 -1.92 17.14
CA PHE A 402 -32.04 -2.80 15.97
C PHE A 402 -30.57 -3.16 15.71
N LEU A 403 -29.65 -2.18 15.78
CA LEU A 403 -28.21 -2.44 15.64
C LEU A 403 -27.66 -3.33 16.77
N ALA A 404 -28.10 -3.09 18.01
CA ALA A 404 -27.72 -3.93 19.14
C ALA A 404 -28.21 -5.37 18.97
N PHE A 405 -29.41 -5.56 18.41
CA PHE A 405 -29.93 -6.88 18.06
C PHE A 405 -29.11 -7.57 16.96
N LEU A 406 -28.63 -6.82 15.97
CA LEU A 406 -27.74 -7.35 14.92
C LEU A 406 -26.42 -7.86 15.51
N ILE A 407 -25.77 -7.06 16.39
CA ILE A 407 -24.54 -7.47 17.10
C ILE A 407 -24.81 -8.68 18.00
N LEU A 408 -25.92 -8.67 18.74
CA LEU A 408 -26.32 -9.78 19.60
C LEU A 408 -26.52 -11.08 18.81
N THR A 409 -27.21 -11.01 17.66
CA THR A 409 -27.47 -12.16 16.80
C THR A 409 -26.17 -12.73 16.24
N PHE A 410 -25.29 -11.87 15.73
CA PHE A 410 -23.97 -12.27 15.26
C PHE A 410 -23.16 -12.97 16.36
N ARG A 411 -23.04 -12.35 17.55
CA ARG A 411 -22.29 -12.94 18.67
C ARG A 411 -22.88 -14.26 19.15
N THR A 412 -24.20 -14.34 19.27
CA THR A 412 -24.88 -15.57 19.68
C THR A 412 -24.63 -16.69 18.68
N ASN A 413 -24.63 -16.39 17.38
CA ASN A 413 -24.28 -17.36 16.34
C ASN A 413 -22.83 -17.80 16.41
N VAL A 414 -21.88 -16.90 16.67
CA VAL A 414 -20.46 -17.24 16.87
C VAL A 414 -20.28 -18.10 18.12
N GLU A 415 -20.91 -17.77 19.24
CA GLU A 415 -20.85 -18.56 20.48
C GLU A 415 -21.45 -19.96 20.28
N ASN A 416 -22.64 -20.06 19.68
CA ASN A 416 -23.29 -21.33 19.38
C ASN A 416 -22.47 -22.17 18.38
N GLY A 417 -21.92 -21.54 17.33
CA GLY A 417 -21.02 -22.18 16.39
C GLY A 417 -19.75 -22.70 17.06
N THR A 418 -19.16 -21.92 17.97
CA THR A 418 -18.00 -22.34 18.77
C THR A 418 -18.34 -23.57 19.62
N HIS A 419 -19.49 -23.57 20.28
CA HIS A 419 -19.97 -24.73 21.05
C HIS A 419 -20.22 -25.95 20.16
N TYR A 420 -20.79 -25.76 18.97
CA TYR A 420 -21.03 -26.84 18.02
C TYR A 420 -19.71 -27.46 17.52
N VAL A 421 -18.76 -26.63 17.08
CA VAL A 421 -17.44 -27.09 16.61
C VAL A 421 -16.67 -27.80 17.73
N THR A 422 -16.68 -27.24 18.94
CA THR A 422 -15.99 -27.87 20.08
C THR A 422 -16.68 -29.15 20.55
N ALA A 423 -18.01 -29.25 20.47
CA ALA A 423 -18.74 -30.48 20.77
C ALA A 423 -18.61 -31.53 19.65
N PHE A 424 -18.46 -31.12 18.39
CA PHE A 424 -18.20 -32.02 17.28
C PHE A 424 -16.85 -32.74 17.46
N ILE A 425 -15.82 -32.02 17.90
CA ILE A 425 -14.52 -32.56 18.28
C ILE A 425 -14.65 -33.62 19.39
N ASP A 426 -15.65 -33.50 20.26
CA ASP A 426 -15.89 -34.42 21.38
C ASP A 426 -16.74 -35.63 21.01
N ARG A 427 -17.62 -35.48 20.02
CA ARG A 427 -18.56 -36.50 19.58
C ARG A 427 -18.00 -37.45 18.52
N ASP A 428 -17.00 -37.02 17.75
CA ASP A 428 -16.37 -37.87 16.74
C ASP A 428 -15.21 -38.69 17.33
N PRO A 429 -15.42 -40.00 17.60
CA PRO A 429 -14.37 -40.86 18.15
C PRO A 429 -13.20 -41.03 17.19
N SER A 430 -13.39 -40.85 15.88
CA SER A 430 -12.32 -40.95 14.89
C SER A 430 -11.38 -39.75 14.93
N LEU A 431 -11.93 -38.55 15.13
CA LEU A 431 -11.18 -37.31 15.30
C LEU A 431 -10.42 -37.30 16.62
N LYS A 432 -11.07 -37.73 17.69
CA LYS A 432 -10.45 -37.88 19.01
C LYS A 432 -9.32 -38.90 18.98
N ALA A 433 -9.52 -40.05 18.31
CA ALA A 433 -8.49 -41.06 18.12
C ALA A 433 -7.31 -40.54 17.28
N LEU A 434 -7.58 -39.78 16.21
CA LEU A 434 -6.56 -39.17 15.35
C LEU A 434 -5.72 -38.13 16.11
N LEU A 435 -6.36 -37.23 16.86
CA LEU A 435 -5.68 -36.24 17.70
C LEU A 435 -4.88 -36.89 18.84
N SER A 436 -5.39 -37.97 19.43
CA SER A 436 -4.66 -38.73 20.46
C SER A 436 -3.51 -39.58 19.90
N ARG A 437 -3.52 -39.92 18.60
CA ARG A 437 -2.42 -40.68 17.95
C ARG A 437 -1.25 -39.80 17.57
N LEU A 438 -1.49 -38.51 17.32
CA LEU A 438 -0.43 -37.51 17.18
C LEU A 438 0.40 -37.33 18.47
N ASP A 439 -0.15 -37.75 19.61
CA ASP A 439 0.48 -37.73 20.94
C ASP A 439 1.61 -38.79 21.08
N ILE A 440 1.70 -39.78 20.18
CA ILE A 440 2.60 -40.96 20.31
C ILE A 440 3.67 -40.99 19.21
N SER A 441 4.32 -39.85 18.93
CA SER A 441 5.54 -39.84 18.09
C SER A 441 6.79 -39.38 18.84
N GLY A 442 6.69 -39.11 20.15
CA GLY A 442 7.81 -38.67 20.99
C GLY A 442 8.40 -39.73 21.91
N ASN A 443 7.69 -40.81 22.20
CA ASN A 443 8.13 -41.84 23.15
C ASN A 443 7.80 -43.21 22.57
N ASP A 444 8.71 -43.79 21.80
CA ASP A 444 8.79 -45.25 21.63
C ASP A 444 10.16 -45.63 21.05
N LEU A 445 11.17 -45.67 21.93
CA LEU A 445 12.21 -46.68 21.87
C LEU A 445 12.58 -47.08 23.32
N HIS A 446 12.28 -48.34 23.64
CA HIS A 446 12.52 -49.09 24.89
C HIS A 446 11.59 -48.85 26.10
N SER A 447 10.57 -49.69 26.27
CA SER A 447 10.66 -50.96 27.04
C SER A 447 9.28 -51.47 27.46
N SER A 448 9.13 -52.80 27.41
CA SER A 448 7.94 -53.58 27.73
C SER A 448 7.89 -54.03 29.22
N SER A 449 6.70 -53.99 29.83
CA SER A 449 6.12 -54.81 30.94
C SER A 449 6.96 -55.06 32.23
N SER A 450 6.50 -55.03 33.49
CA SER A 450 5.19 -55.12 34.18
C SER A 450 5.45 -54.88 35.70
N ASP A 451 4.64 -54.10 36.42
CA ASP A 451 3.67 -54.51 37.48
C ASP A 451 3.91 -53.79 38.83
N PRO A 452 2.92 -53.75 39.76
CA PRO A 452 2.64 -52.57 40.59
C PRO A 452 3.07 -52.73 42.07
N LEU A 453 3.46 -51.64 42.75
CA LEU A 453 3.15 -51.36 44.16
C LEU A 453 3.81 -50.05 44.68
N VAL A 454 2.97 -49.29 45.41
CA VAL A 454 3.26 -48.31 46.49
C VAL A 454 3.77 -46.89 46.16
N ASN A 455 2.84 -45.96 46.43
CA ASN A 455 2.95 -44.58 46.91
C ASN A 455 4.33 -44.06 47.40
N HIS A 456 4.75 -42.90 46.89
CA HIS A 456 4.69 -41.62 47.63
C HIS A 456 5.19 -40.42 46.79
N HIS A 457 4.50 -39.29 46.95
CA HIS A 457 4.94 -37.91 46.69
C HIS A 457 5.67 -37.59 45.37
N ARG A 458 4.88 -37.27 44.34
CA ARG A 458 5.35 -36.42 43.23
C ARG A 458 5.65 -35.00 43.74
N ARG A 459 6.90 -34.78 44.19
CA ARG A 459 7.52 -33.45 44.07
C ARG A 459 7.62 -33.17 42.57
N ARG A 460 6.85 -32.18 42.08
CA ARG A 460 7.02 -31.62 40.73
C ARG A 460 8.45 -31.12 40.60
N HIS A 461 9.29 -31.90 39.92
CA HIS A 461 10.63 -31.48 39.54
C HIS A 461 10.48 -30.36 38.50
N ARG A 462 10.61 -29.10 38.96
CA ARG A 462 11.03 -28.00 38.11
C ARG A 462 12.36 -28.41 37.49
N ARG A 463 12.46 -28.46 36.15
CA ARG A 463 13.76 -28.41 35.48
C ARG A 463 14.12 -26.94 35.21
N PRO A 464 15.40 -26.53 35.41
CA PRO A 464 15.73 -25.14 35.63
C PRO A 464 16.34 -24.52 34.36
N PHE A 465 15.73 -23.44 33.86
CA PHE A 465 16.52 -22.38 33.23
C PHE A 465 16.70 -21.28 34.27
N LEU A 466 17.95 -21.06 34.66
CA LEU A 466 18.50 -20.15 35.68
C LEU A 466 18.46 -20.66 37.14
N HIS A 467 19.57 -21.28 37.56
CA HIS A 467 20.27 -20.82 38.77
C HIS A 467 21.76 -21.17 38.73
N LEU A 468 22.57 -20.21 39.14
CA LEU A 468 24.03 -20.22 39.27
C LEU A 468 24.59 -21.38 40.11
N THR A 469 25.77 -21.86 39.68
CA THR A 469 26.88 -22.52 40.41
C THR A 469 26.64 -23.21 41.76
N ARG A 470 27.04 -24.50 41.83
CA ARG A 470 28.02 -24.97 42.82
C ARG A 470 28.71 -26.28 42.40
N VAL A 471 30.03 -26.19 42.20
CA VAL A 471 31.13 -27.08 42.62
C VAL A 471 30.87 -28.59 42.68
N GLY A 472 31.69 -29.36 41.95
CA GLY A 472 31.64 -30.81 41.85
C GLY A 472 32.51 -31.59 42.85
N THR A 473 32.48 -32.92 42.69
CA THR A 473 33.41 -34.00 43.13
C THR A 473 32.83 -35.32 42.58
N LEU A 474 33.50 -36.03 41.65
CA LEU A 474 34.44 -37.17 41.82
C LEU A 474 33.80 -38.52 42.22
N ASP A 475 34.14 -39.54 41.41
CA ASP A 475 34.44 -40.96 41.71
C ASP A 475 33.29 -41.88 42.19
N ASP A 476 33.20 -43.18 41.90
CA ASP A 476 34.05 -44.16 41.19
C ASP A 476 33.22 -45.46 41.02
N ASP A 477 33.80 -46.46 40.33
CA ASP A 477 33.65 -47.91 40.61
C ASP A 477 32.41 -48.69 40.08
N PHE A 478 32.49 -49.97 39.68
CA PHE A 478 33.56 -50.94 39.36
C PHE A 478 32.82 -52.26 39.01
N PHE A 479 33.18 -52.94 37.92
CA PHE A 479 33.03 -54.38 37.57
C PHE A 479 31.73 -55.20 37.75
N SER A 480 31.36 -55.91 36.67
CA SER A 480 31.11 -57.38 36.54
C SER A 480 30.15 -57.60 35.35
N GLY A 481 30.32 -58.50 34.38
CA GLY A 481 31.06 -59.76 34.31
C GLY A 481 30.09 -60.84 33.78
N ASP A 482 30.51 -61.53 32.72
CA ASP A 482 30.05 -62.86 32.26
C ASP A 482 28.66 -62.99 31.58
N GLU A 483 28.36 -63.91 30.65
CA GLU A 483 29.08 -64.82 29.74
C GLU A 483 28.01 -65.38 28.76
N ASP A 484 28.43 -65.71 27.53
CA ASP A 484 28.07 -66.86 26.68
C ASP A 484 26.69 -67.16 26.06
N ASN A 485 26.79 -67.40 24.72
CA ASN A 485 26.19 -68.43 23.84
C ASN A 485 24.64 -68.57 23.80
N ASP A 486 23.94 -68.69 22.67
CA ASP A 486 24.20 -69.59 21.56
C ASP A 486 23.12 -69.44 20.44
N ARG A 487 23.50 -69.83 19.22
CA ARG A 487 22.70 -70.40 18.10
C ARG A 487 21.54 -69.66 17.42
N SER A 488 21.75 -69.50 16.11
CA SER A 488 20.73 -69.45 15.05
C SER A 488 20.07 -70.82 14.81
N LEU A 489 18.85 -70.83 14.24
CA LEU A 489 18.35 -71.83 13.27
C LEU A 489 16.88 -71.50 12.84
N PHE A 490 16.71 -71.27 11.53
CA PHE A 490 15.47 -71.31 10.71
C PHE A 490 14.20 -70.53 11.10
N GLY A 491 14.00 -69.40 10.40
CA GLY A 491 12.97 -69.28 9.35
C GLY A 491 11.48 -69.17 9.74
N ALA A 492 10.88 -67.99 9.54
CA ALA A 492 9.63 -67.84 8.79
C ALA A 492 9.37 -66.36 8.46
N ASN A 493 9.23 -66.07 7.18
CA ASN A 493 8.65 -64.83 6.66
C ASN A 493 7.22 -64.64 7.20
N PRO A 494 6.79 -63.38 7.45
CA PRO A 494 5.55 -62.97 6.83
C PRO A 494 5.65 -61.58 6.18
N LYS A 495 5.53 -61.60 4.85
CA LYS A 495 4.73 -60.71 4.00
C LYS A 495 4.50 -59.28 4.50
N THR A 496 5.19 -58.36 3.82
CA THR A 496 4.79 -56.98 3.55
C THR A 496 3.32 -56.87 3.12
N LYS A 497 2.59 -55.91 3.69
CA LYS A 497 1.34 -55.39 3.11
C LYS A 497 1.68 -54.14 2.28
N PRO A 498 1.34 -54.10 0.99
CA PRO A 498 1.53 -52.93 0.14
C PRO A 498 0.35 -51.97 0.31
N ASN A 499 0.64 -50.66 0.38
CA ASN A 499 -0.22 -49.53 -0.02
C ASN A 499 0.12 -48.28 0.81
N GLY A 500 1.23 -47.62 0.46
CA GLY A 500 1.49 -46.23 0.81
C GLY A 500 1.95 -45.52 -0.45
N SER A 501 1.10 -44.67 -1.03
CA SER A 501 1.46 -43.82 -2.17
C SER A 501 1.77 -42.41 -1.65
N PHE A 502 2.94 -41.90 -1.98
CA PHE A 502 3.33 -40.51 -1.73
C PHE A 502 2.62 -39.59 -2.72
N VAL A 503 2.01 -38.50 -2.24
CA VAL A 503 1.46 -37.44 -3.09
C VAL A 503 2.43 -36.26 -3.04
N ILE A 504 3.16 -36.04 -4.14
CA ILE A 504 3.98 -34.87 -4.38
C ILE A 504 3.18 -33.97 -5.33
N LEU A 505 2.79 -32.79 -4.87
CA LEU A 505 2.21 -31.75 -5.73
C LEU A 505 3.37 -30.91 -6.27
N ASN A 506 3.79 -31.15 -7.50
CA ASN A 506 4.64 -30.22 -8.26
C ASN A 506 4.20 -30.19 -9.72
N ASN A 507 3.86 -28.99 -10.19
CA ASN A 507 3.78 -28.64 -11.60
C ASN A 507 4.44 -27.26 -11.76
N PHE A 508 5.77 -27.24 -11.83
CA PHE A 508 6.54 -26.15 -12.41
C PHE A 508 7.61 -26.78 -13.31
N ASP A 509 7.59 -26.35 -14.57
CA ASP A 509 8.34 -26.93 -15.67
C ASP A 509 9.86 -26.68 -15.56
N SER A 510 10.60 -27.63 -16.12
CA SER A 510 12.03 -27.86 -16.01
C SER A 510 12.81 -27.21 -17.16
N LYS A 511 13.63 -26.21 -16.84
CA LYS A 511 14.88 -25.97 -17.58
C LYS A 511 15.99 -25.86 -16.55
N LEU A 512 16.74 -26.96 -16.36
CA LEU A 512 18.18 -27.02 -16.07
C LEU A 512 18.58 -28.45 -15.69
N GLY A 513 19.22 -29.14 -16.64
CA GLY A 513 20.30 -30.12 -16.42
C GLY A 513 20.04 -31.38 -15.58
N PHE A 514 19.62 -32.47 -16.23
CA PHE A 514 19.83 -33.84 -15.74
C PHE A 514 20.62 -34.63 -16.80
N SER A 515 21.67 -35.37 -16.42
CA SER A 515 22.32 -36.36 -17.29
C SER A 515 22.52 -37.71 -16.58
N ASN A 516 22.10 -38.77 -17.31
CA ASN A 516 22.22 -40.22 -17.09
C ASN A 516 21.18 -40.94 -16.21
N PHE A 517 20.70 -42.08 -16.74
CA PHE A 517 19.61 -42.92 -16.21
C PHE A 517 20.13 -44.32 -15.85
N VAL A 518 19.69 -44.88 -14.72
CA VAL A 518 19.87 -46.31 -14.38
C VAL A 518 18.49 -46.99 -14.34
N THR A 519 18.41 -48.21 -14.88
CA THR A 519 17.19 -49.02 -14.98
C THR A 519 17.08 -50.01 -13.84
N ASP A 520 15.96 -49.98 -13.12
CA ASP A 520 15.49 -51.10 -12.30
C ASP A 520 13.97 -51.27 -12.50
N ASN A 521 13.54 -52.51 -12.79
CA ASN A 521 12.15 -52.91 -13.09
C ASN A 521 11.35 -51.98 -14.02
N GLY A 522 11.94 -51.56 -15.14
CA GLY A 522 11.23 -50.92 -16.25
C GLY A 522 10.83 -49.45 -16.08
N ILE A 523 11.25 -48.77 -15.00
CA ILE A 523 11.03 -47.33 -14.80
C ILE A 523 12.33 -46.66 -14.33
N LYS A 524 12.68 -45.51 -14.94
CA LYS A 524 13.92 -44.75 -14.71
C LYS A 524 13.74 -43.72 -13.58
N PHE A 525 14.69 -43.63 -12.64
CA PHE A 525 14.74 -42.62 -11.55
C PHE A 525 16.03 -41.77 -11.61
N SER A 526 15.97 -40.54 -11.09
CA SER A 526 17.11 -39.62 -10.88
C SER A 526 17.51 -39.54 -9.40
N GLU A 527 18.81 -39.55 -9.12
CA GLU A 527 19.41 -39.46 -7.78
C GLU A 527 19.63 -37.98 -7.38
N ILE A 528 19.32 -37.60 -6.13
CA ILE A 528 19.58 -36.26 -5.58
C ILE A 528 20.92 -36.28 -4.82
N VAL A 529 21.89 -35.49 -5.30
CA VAL A 529 23.18 -35.25 -4.64
C VAL A 529 23.09 -34.00 -3.74
N ARG A 530 23.16 -34.22 -2.42
CA ARG A 530 23.51 -33.30 -1.28
C ARG A 530 22.72 -31.98 -1.07
N PRO A 531 22.30 -31.66 0.18
CA PRO A 531 21.79 -30.33 0.53
C PRO A 531 22.93 -29.44 1.06
N GLY A 532 23.14 -28.27 0.45
CA GLY A 532 24.04 -27.24 0.95
C GLY A 532 23.85 -25.94 0.19
N PHE A 533 22.98 -25.07 0.68
CA PHE A 533 22.86 -23.69 0.21
C PHE A 533 23.09 -22.74 1.40
N SER A 534 24.20 -21.99 1.35
CA SER A 534 24.47 -20.83 2.21
C SER A 534 24.13 -19.54 1.45
N PHE A 535 23.40 -18.61 2.07
CA PHE A 535 23.22 -17.26 1.56
C PHE A 535 24.40 -16.36 1.99
N LYS A 536 24.97 -15.61 1.04
CA LYS A 536 25.99 -14.58 1.26
C LYS A 536 25.35 -13.21 0.97
N ALA A 537 25.43 -12.28 1.90
CA ALA A 537 25.03 -10.88 1.73
C ALA A 537 26.20 -10.05 1.15
N PRO A 538 25.96 -8.98 0.36
CA PRO A 538 27.01 -8.08 -0.11
C PRO A 538 27.06 -6.79 0.74
N ASP A 539 28.25 -6.45 1.24
CA ASP A 539 28.58 -5.10 1.72
C ASP A 539 29.71 -4.52 0.85
N GLY A 540 29.52 -3.28 0.39
CA GLY A 540 30.58 -2.42 -0.16
C GLY A 540 31.05 -1.45 0.93
N SER A 541 32.30 -1.52 1.36
CA SER A 541 33.45 -0.74 0.88
C SER A 541 33.82 0.43 1.82
N LEU A 542 35.05 0.41 2.34
CA LEU A 542 35.83 1.63 2.54
C LEU A 542 37.28 1.37 2.14
N ARG A 543 37.80 2.25 1.28
CA ARG A 543 39.17 2.33 0.75
C ARG A 543 40.10 3.04 1.73
N SER A 544 41.37 2.65 1.76
CA SER A 544 42.61 3.46 1.57
C SER A 544 43.79 2.68 2.20
N ILE A 545 44.73 2.15 1.42
CA ILE A 545 45.94 2.75 0.78
C ILE A 545 47.15 2.80 1.74
N GLU A 546 48.29 2.36 1.19
CA GLU A 546 49.70 2.40 1.68
C GLU A 546 50.06 1.37 2.78
N GLY A 547 51.14 0.60 2.71
CA GLY A 547 52.39 0.71 1.93
C GLY A 547 53.57 0.56 2.90
N GLU A 548 54.19 -0.62 2.89
CA GLU A 548 55.50 -1.05 3.44
C GLU A 548 56.28 -0.14 4.42
N SER A 549 56.70 -0.69 5.57
CA SER A 549 58.12 -1.02 5.89
C SER A 549 58.36 -1.29 7.40
N ASN A 550 58.96 -2.46 7.67
CA ASN A 550 60.11 -2.74 8.55
C ASN A 550 60.39 -1.87 9.80
N ASP A 551 60.36 -2.49 10.99
CA ASP A 551 61.55 -2.87 11.81
C ASP A 551 61.25 -2.92 13.32
N ASP A 552 61.57 -4.09 13.89
CA ASP A 552 62.21 -4.37 15.18
C ASP A 552 62.02 -3.46 16.42
N GLU A 553 61.41 -4.05 17.47
CA GLU A 553 62.03 -4.47 18.75
C GLU A 553 61.03 -4.36 19.92
N GLY A 554 61.01 -5.38 20.80
CA GLY A 554 60.56 -5.18 22.19
C GLY A 554 59.59 -6.18 22.81
N ASN A 555 60.15 -7.29 23.29
CA ASN A 555 59.87 -7.93 24.59
C ASN A 555 58.63 -8.83 24.81
N LYS A 556 58.91 -10.01 25.40
CA LYS A 556 57.97 -11.06 25.81
C LYS A 556 57.50 -10.86 27.27
N MET A 557 56.21 -11.01 27.55
CA MET A 557 55.66 -12.06 28.44
C MET A 557 54.12 -12.03 28.54
N ASN A 558 53.57 -13.23 28.75
CA ASN A 558 52.17 -13.66 28.82
C ASN A 558 51.21 -12.84 29.70
N GLY A 559 49.94 -12.75 29.28
CA GLY A 559 48.80 -12.64 30.19
C GLY A 559 47.54 -11.95 29.64
N SER A 560 46.43 -12.71 29.57
CA SER A 560 45.02 -12.30 29.55
C SER A 560 44.45 -11.61 28.30
N VAL A 561 43.53 -12.31 27.61
CA VAL A 561 42.54 -11.67 26.73
C VAL A 561 41.15 -12.20 27.09
N LYS A 562 40.29 -11.25 27.45
CA LYS A 562 38.83 -11.35 27.55
C LYS A 562 38.25 -11.37 26.14
N GLU A 563 37.35 -12.30 25.85
CA GLU A 563 36.49 -12.23 24.68
C GLU A 563 35.04 -11.97 25.11
N GLU A 564 34.54 -10.82 24.67
CA GLU A 564 33.13 -10.43 24.65
C GLU A 564 32.36 -11.34 23.68
N LYS A 565 31.17 -11.79 24.11
CA LYS A 565 30.29 -12.65 23.31
C LYS A 565 29.23 -11.81 22.60
N ASP A 566 29.24 -11.94 21.29
CA ASP A 566 28.29 -11.45 20.31
C ASP A 566 26.86 -11.98 20.55
N GLU A 567 25.88 -11.08 20.39
CA GLU A 567 24.44 -11.35 20.41
C GLU A 567 23.97 -11.95 19.07
N SER A 568 23.76 -13.27 19.01
CA SER A 568 23.14 -13.93 17.86
C SER A 568 21.62 -14.08 18.04
N LYS A 569 20.89 -13.43 17.12
CA LYS A 569 19.45 -13.54 16.78
C LYS A 569 18.78 -14.88 17.12
N LYS A 570 17.68 -14.82 17.87
CA LYS A 570 16.70 -15.91 18.06
C LYS A 570 15.97 -16.20 16.74
N VAL A 571 16.29 -17.32 16.10
CA VAL A 571 15.47 -17.93 15.05
C VAL A 571 14.46 -18.85 15.73
N VAL A 572 13.17 -18.61 15.52
CA VAL A 572 12.10 -19.54 15.92
C VAL A 572 12.12 -20.69 14.92
N ASP A 573 12.52 -21.88 15.38
CA ASP A 573 12.64 -23.06 14.54
C ASP A 573 11.28 -23.76 14.39
N PHE A 574 10.72 -23.71 13.18
CA PHE A 574 9.45 -24.37 12.82
C PHE A 574 9.63 -25.87 12.47
N GLN A 575 10.67 -26.52 12.98
CA GLN A 575 11.01 -27.91 12.67
C GLN A 575 9.94 -28.95 13.05
N PHE A 576 8.92 -28.57 13.83
CA PHE A 576 7.75 -29.40 14.10
C PHE A 576 6.87 -29.64 12.86
N LEU A 577 6.83 -28.70 11.90
CA LEU A 577 6.02 -28.81 10.68
C LEU A 577 6.63 -29.75 9.62
N ILE A 578 7.91 -30.14 9.76
CA ILE A 578 8.67 -30.87 8.73
C ILE A 578 9.00 -32.32 9.17
N LYS A 579 8.68 -32.72 10.40
CA LYS A 579 8.84 -34.13 10.81
C LYS A 579 7.68 -34.98 10.28
N GLY A 580 8.00 -35.82 9.30
CA GLY A 580 7.08 -36.66 8.54
C GLY A 580 6.11 -37.45 9.41
N LEU A 581 4.85 -37.05 9.34
CA LEU A 581 3.70 -37.72 9.90
C LEU A 581 3.30 -38.88 8.97
N GLN A 582 3.59 -40.13 9.31
CA GLN A 582 3.07 -41.29 8.58
C GLN A 582 1.57 -41.45 8.86
N LEU A 583 0.73 -40.63 8.22
CA LEU A 583 -0.72 -40.81 8.24
C LEU A 583 -1.16 -41.80 7.16
N GLY A 584 -2.01 -42.76 7.53
CA GLY A 584 -2.72 -43.58 6.54
C GLY A 584 -3.63 -42.73 5.65
N ARG A 585 -3.94 -43.20 4.43
CA ARG A 585 -4.76 -42.46 3.44
C ARG A 585 -6.13 -41.98 3.99
N ARG A 586 -6.72 -42.73 4.94
CA ARG A 586 -7.96 -42.34 5.63
C ARG A 586 -7.73 -41.23 6.66
N ASP A 587 -6.67 -41.31 7.44
CA ASP A 587 -6.32 -40.31 8.46
C ASP A 587 -5.94 -38.98 7.79
N ALA A 588 -5.18 -39.02 6.70
CA ALA A 588 -4.84 -37.84 5.91
C ALA A 588 -6.09 -37.18 5.30
N SER A 589 -7.04 -37.98 4.79
CA SER A 589 -8.30 -37.45 4.26
C SER A 589 -9.19 -36.83 5.34
N ALA A 590 -9.23 -37.40 6.55
CA ALA A 590 -9.98 -36.86 7.67
C ALA A 590 -9.39 -35.53 8.16
N LEU A 591 -8.05 -35.44 8.25
CA LEU A 591 -7.35 -34.21 8.62
C LEU A 591 -7.53 -33.11 7.56
N PHE A 592 -7.45 -33.45 6.27
CA PHE A 592 -7.72 -32.50 5.19
C PHE A 592 -9.17 -31.99 5.24
N PHE A 593 -10.14 -32.89 5.40
CA PHE A 593 -11.55 -32.50 5.53
C PHE A 593 -11.80 -31.60 6.75
N LEU A 594 -11.18 -31.90 7.89
CA LEU A 594 -11.26 -31.07 9.10
C LEU A 594 -10.69 -29.67 8.87
N VAL A 595 -9.50 -29.57 8.27
CA VAL A 595 -8.86 -28.27 7.99
C VAL A 595 -9.68 -27.46 6.99
N CYS A 596 -10.20 -28.08 5.93
CA CYS A 596 -11.09 -27.41 4.98
C CYS A 596 -12.39 -26.94 5.63
N LEU A 597 -13.03 -27.76 6.46
CA LEU A 597 -14.26 -27.40 7.17
C LEU A 597 -14.03 -26.23 8.13
N LEU A 598 -12.95 -26.27 8.91
CA LEU A 598 -12.60 -25.20 9.85
C LEU A 598 -12.22 -23.91 9.11
N SER A 599 -11.48 -24.00 8.01
CA SER A 599 -11.12 -22.86 7.18
C SER A 599 -12.36 -22.21 6.54
N ALA A 600 -13.27 -23.02 5.99
CA ALA A 600 -14.53 -22.52 5.43
C ALA A 600 -15.40 -21.86 6.51
N ALA A 601 -15.59 -22.52 7.66
CA ALA A 601 -16.35 -21.96 8.78
C ALA A 601 -15.74 -20.64 9.28
N TYR A 602 -14.40 -20.56 9.35
CA TYR A 602 -13.69 -19.35 9.75
C TYR A 602 -13.90 -18.21 8.75
N CYS A 603 -13.84 -18.50 7.45
CA CYS A 603 -14.13 -17.52 6.39
C CYS A 603 -15.56 -16.94 6.51
N TYR A 604 -16.56 -17.78 6.78
CA TYR A 604 -17.94 -17.33 7.02
C TYR A 604 -18.06 -16.42 8.25
N VAL A 605 -17.36 -16.73 9.34
CA VAL A 605 -17.38 -15.89 10.55
C VAL A 605 -16.71 -14.54 10.29
N ILE A 606 -15.59 -14.52 9.56
CA ILE A 606 -14.94 -13.27 9.12
C ILE A 606 -15.91 -12.43 8.28
N LEU A 607 -16.53 -13.03 7.27
CA LEU A 607 -17.47 -12.34 6.40
C LEU A 607 -18.65 -11.76 7.19
N GLY A 608 -19.23 -12.56 8.09
CA GLY A 608 -20.31 -12.13 8.97
C GLY A 608 -19.91 -10.97 9.89
N PHE A 609 -18.70 -11.01 10.44
CA PHE A 609 -18.14 -9.92 11.25
C PHE A 609 -17.98 -8.64 10.44
N LEU A 610 -17.37 -8.74 9.25
CA LEU A 610 -17.14 -7.60 8.37
C LEU A 610 -18.45 -6.92 7.99
N VAL A 611 -19.43 -7.70 7.52
CA VAL A 611 -20.73 -7.15 7.11
C VAL A 611 -21.45 -6.52 8.30
N THR A 612 -21.52 -7.23 9.43
CA THR A 612 -22.23 -6.75 10.63
C THR A 612 -21.64 -5.44 11.15
N TYR A 613 -20.33 -5.38 11.37
CA TYR A 613 -19.70 -4.18 11.92
C TYR A 613 -19.62 -3.04 10.91
N SER A 614 -19.52 -3.33 9.60
CA SER A 614 -19.61 -2.30 8.55
C SER A 614 -20.99 -1.63 8.56
N TRP A 615 -22.06 -2.43 8.63
CA TRP A 615 -23.43 -1.91 8.71
C TRP A 615 -23.66 -1.12 9.98
N VAL A 616 -23.29 -1.66 11.15
CA VAL A 616 -23.52 -0.98 12.43
C VAL A 616 -22.82 0.38 12.45
N LEU A 617 -21.53 0.45 12.12
CA LEU A 617 -20.77 1.70 12.15
C LEU A 617 -21.30 2.71 11.11
N GLY A 618 -21.63 2.24 9.90
CA GLY A 618 -22.19 3.11 8.86
C GLY A 618 -23.59 3.66 9.22
N ILE A 619 -24.47 2.83 9.78
CA ILE A 619 -25.81 3.26 10.23
C ILE A 619 -25.71 4.20 11.42
N VAL A 620 -24.82 3.93 12.39
CA VAL A 620 -24.54 4.86 13.50
C VAL A 620 -24.09 6.21 12.96
N PHE A 621 -23.15 6.23 12.00
CA PHE A 621 -22.65 7.45 11.40
C PHE A 621 -23.77 8.29 10.78
N VAL A 622 -24.55 7.67 9.88
CA VAL A 622 -25.62 8.36 9.18
C VAL A 622 -26.73 8.84 10.13
N ALA A 623 -27.11 8.02 11.12
CA ALA A 623 -28.14 8.38 12.11
C ALA A 623 -27.71 9.59 12.96
N VAL A 624 -26.48 9.60 13.46
CA VAL A 624 -25.96 10.70 14.29
C VAL A 624 -25.78 11.98 13.46
N VAL A 625 -25.28 11.88 12.22
CA VAL A 625 -25.12 13.08 11.37
C VAL A 625 -26.49 13.67 11.00
N TYR A 626 -27.50 12.84 10.69
CA TYR A 626 -28.85 13.37 10.44
C TYR A 626 -29.47 14.06 11.65
N ASP A 627 -29.26 13.51 12.84
CA ASP A 627 -29.69 14.13 14.10
C ASP A 627 -29.05 15.51 14.29
N LEU A 628 -27.72 15.60 14.10
CA LEU A 628 -26.97 16.86 14.19
C LEU A 628 -27.37 17.89 13.12
N LEU A 629 -27.84 17.44 11.94
CA LEU A 629 -28.32 18.31 10.86
C LEU A 629 -29.79 18.74 11.02
N GLY A 630 -30.52 18.16 11.98
CA GLY A 630 -31.94 18.35 12.18
C GLY A 630 -32.80 17.85 11.01
N ARG A 631 -32.30 16.85 10.26
CA ARG A 631 -33.02 16.26 9.11
C ARG A 631 -33.66 14.95 9.53
N TYR A 632 -34.97 14.82 9.35
CA TYR A 632 -35.68 13.57 9.61
C TYR A 632 -35.73 12.72 8.35
N ARG A 633 -35.14 11.51 8.39
CA ARG A 633 -35.23 10.50 7.32
C ARG A 633 -35.94 9.26 7.87
N SER A 634 -36.59 8.47 7.01
CA SER A 634 -37.21 7.23 7.45
C SER A 634 -36.17 6.27 8.03
N PHE A 635 -36.60 5.41 8.97
CA PHE A 635 -35.78 4.34 9.52
C PHE A 635 -35.13 3.50 8.41
N THR A 636 -35.91 3.12 7.40
CA THR A 636 -35.43 2.33 6.25
C THR A 636 -34.39 3.06 5.41
N GLY A 637 -34.55 4.37 5.19
CA GLY A 637 -33.56 5.18 4.47
C GLY A 637 -32.24 5.25 5.23
N THR A 638 -32.30 5.53 6.53
CA THR A 638 -31.11 5.60 7.40
C THR A 638 -30.35 4.27 7.44
N VAL A 639 -31.08 3.15 7.54
CA VAL A 639 -30.49 1.80 7.50
C VAL A 639 -29.84 1.52 6.14
N TRP A 640 -30.52 1.82 5.04
CA TRP A 640 -30.02 1.57 3.69
C TRP A 640 -28.76 2.38 3.37
N ASP A 641 -28.82 3.69 3.59
CA ASP A 641 -27.74 4.63 3.35
C ASP A 641 -26.51 4.29 4.20
N GLY A 642 -26.73 4.05 5.49
CA GLY A 642 -25.67 3.69 6.42
C GLY A 642 -25.03 2.34 6.07
N SER A 643 -25.82 1.34 5.69
CA SER A 643 -25.31 0.03 5.30
C SER A 643 -24.43 0.10 4.05
N ARG A 644 -24.88 0.85 3.03
CA ARG A 644 -24.12 1.05 1.79
C ARG A 644 -22.82 1.78 2.05
N MET A 645 -22.88 2.90 2.77
CA MET A 645 -21.70 3.71 3.11
C MET A 645 -20.69 2.90 3.93
N GLY A 646 -21.18 2.15 4.93
CA GLY A 646 -20.35 1.29 5.78
C GLY A 646 -19.62 0.21 4.98
N LEU A 647 -20.32 -0.53 4.12
CA LEU A 647 -19.68 -1.57 3.29
C LEU A 647 -18.64 -1.00 2.33
N GLN A 648 -18.94 0.13 1.70
CA GLN A 648 -18.06 0.74 0.71
C GLN A 648 -16.79 1.34 1.34
N ARG A 649 -16.91 1.96 2.52
CA ARG A 649 -15.80 2.75 3.11
C ARG A 649 -15.10 2.10 4.29
N LEU A 650 -15.77 1.21 5.03
CA LEU A 650 -15.23 0.65 6.28
C LEU A 650 -14.78 -0.80 6.20
N SER A 651 -15.22 -1.56 5.19
CA SER A 651 -14.94 -3.00 5.09
C SER A 651 -13.44 -3.34 5.18
N GLY A 652 -12.60 -2.64 4.42
CA GLY A 652 -11.14 -2.82 4.45
C GLY A 652 -10.51 -2.45 5.80
N PHE A 653 -10.97 -1.36 6.42
CA PHE A 653 -10.47 -0.93 7.73
C PHE A 653 -10.88 -1.90 8.86
N ILE A 654 -12.12 -2.39 8.83
CA ILE A 654 -12.62 -3.37 9.80
C ILE A 654 -11.85 -4.69 9.66
N LEU A 655 -11.54 -5.11 8.42
CA LEU A 655 -10.68 -6.26 8.17
C LEU A 655 -9.27 -6.07 8.76
N MET A 656 -8.67 -4.90 8.57
CA MET A 656 -7.37 -4.57 9.15
C MET A 656 -7.40 -4.64 10.68
N ARG A 657 -8.39 -4.00 11.31
CA ARG A 657 -8.57 -3.99 12.77
C ARG A 657 -8.76 -5.40 13.32
N TRP A 658 -9.54 -6.22 12.63
CA TRP A 658 -9.69 -7.63 12.95
C TRP A 658 -8.37 -8.40 12.83
N ALA A 659 -7.63 -8.21 11.74
CA ALA A 659 -6.37 -8.92 11.50
C ALA A 659 -5.32 -8.61 12.59
N VAL A 660 -5.22 -7.35 13.02
CA VAL A 660 -4.38 -6.96 14.16
C VAL A 660 -4.82 -7.69 15.43
N ARG A 661 -6.13 -7.70 15.72
CA ARG A 661 -6.68 -8.36 16.90
C ARG A 661 -6.45 -9.89 16.88
N ASP A 662 -6.64 -10.55 15.74
CA ASP A 662 -6.35 -11.99 15.57
C ASP A 662 -4.85 -12.25 15.79
N ALA A 663 -3.97 -11.51 15.11
CA ALA A 663 -2.52 -11.68 15.25
C ALA A 663 -2.05 -11.57 16.71
N LEU A 664 -2.55 -10.57 17.44
CA LEU A 664 -2.24 -10.39 18.86
C LEU A 664 -2.78 -11.52 19.72
N THR A 665 -4.00 -12.01 19.43
CA THR A 665 -4.59 -13.16 20.13
C THR A 665 -3.75 -14.41 19.91
N GLN A 666 -3.30 -14.67 18.67
CA GLN A 666 -2.49 -15.83 18.34
C GLN A 666 -1.10 -15.77 18.99
N VAL A 667 -0.44 -14.60 18.97
CA VAL A 667 0.87 -14.43 19.59
C VAL A 667 0.80 -14.62 21.11
N LEU A 668 -0.20 -14.03 21.78
CA LEU A 668 -0.43 -14.26 23.20
C LEU A 668 -0.81 -15.72 23.49
N GLY A 669 -1.62 -16.33 22.63
CA GLY A 669 -1.99 -17.73 22.74
C GLY A 669 -0.77 -18.65 22.71
N LEU A 670 0.15 -18.44 21.76
CA LEU A 670 1.40 -19.19 21.67
C LEU A 670 2.28 -18.96 22.91
N TRP A 671 2.32 -17.73 23.43
CA TRP A 671 3.10 -17.43 24.64
C TRP A 671 2.60 -18.18 25.88
N PHE A 672 1.28 -18.20 26.11
CA PHE A 672 0.70 -18.78 27.33
C PHE A 672 0.41 -20.29 27.22
N PHE A 673 0.21 -20.82 26.02
CA PHE A 673 -0.25 -22.20 25.82
C PHE A 673 0.75 -23.08 25.06
N SER A 674 1.99 -22.61 24.83
CA SER A 674 3.05 -23.42 24.19
C SER A 674 3.51 -24.61 25.03
N GLU A 675 3.30 -24.57 26.35
CA GLU A 675 3.70 -25.63 27.29
C GLU A 675 2.63 -26.73 27.46
N ILE A 676 1.53 -26.70 26.68
CA ILE A 676 0.49 -27.72 26.74
C ILE A 676 0.93 -28.94 25.93
N GLU A 677 1.31 -30.01 26.62
CA GLU A 677 1.74 -31.27 26.03
C GLU A 677 0.59 -32.03 25.34
N ASP A 678 -0.66 -31.92 25.83
CA ASP A 678 -1.83 -32.58 25.26
C ASP A 678 -2.33 -31.87 23.98
N GLN A 679 -2.07 -32.48 22.82
CA GLN A 679 -2.47 -31.94 21.52
C GLN A 679 -3.99 -31.79 21.34
N TYR A 680 -4.81 -32.60 22.00
CA TYR A 680 -6.26 -32.49 21.93
C TYR A 680 -6.77 -31.28 22.71
N SER A 681 -6.22 -31.04 23.91
CA SER A 681 -6.50 -29.82 24.68
C SER A 681 -5.97 -28.58 23.96
N PHE A 682 -4.76 -28.65 23.39
CA PHE A 682 -4.19 -27.56 22.59
C PHE A 682 -5.07 -27.20 21.39
N PHE A 683 -5.57 -28.19 20.63
CA PHE A 683 -6.45 -27.95 19.50
C PHE A 683 -7.77 -27.28 19.91
N LYS A 684 -8.37 -27.66 21.04
CA LYS A 684 -9.56 -26.99 21.58
C LYS A 684 -9.29 -25.53 21.96
N ILE A 685 -8.13 -25.25 22.58
CA ILE A 685 -7.72 -23.88 22.91
C ILE A 685 -7.50 -23.09 21.62
N PHE A 686 -6.82 -23.69 20.64
CA PHE A 686 -6.55 -23.07 19.35
C PHE A 686 -7.83 -22.65 18.62
N VAL A 687 -8.83 -23.53 18.52
CA VAL A 687 -10.13 -23.21 17.91
C VAL A 687 -10.82 -22.05 18.65
N ARG A 688 -10.77 -22.05 20.00
CA ARG A 688 -11.37 -20.97 20.80
C ARG A 688 -10.60 -19.66 20.69
N LEU A 689 -9.28 -19.69 20.65
CA LEU A 689 -8.42 -18.52 20.42
C LEU A 689 -8.69 -17.89 19.05
N LYS A 690 -8.82 -18.71 18.00
CA LYS A 690 -9.19 -18.24 16.66
C LYS A 690 -10.54 -17.52 16.63
N LEU A 691 -11.50 -17.93 17.46
CA LEU A 691 -12.84 -17.31 17.49
C LEU A 691 -12.95 -16.14 18.48
N MET A 692 -11.96 -15.95 19.35
CA MET A 692 -11.94 -14.91 20.37
C MET A 692 -11.95 -13.46 19.83
N PRO A 693 -11.34 -13.13 18.66
CA PRO A 693 -11.47 -11.80 18.07
C PRO A 693 -12.91 -11.41 17.71
N PHE A 694 -13.84 -12.37 17.63
CA PHE A 694 -15.24 -12.14 17.26
C PHE A 694 -16.22 -12.14 18.43
N SER A 695 -15.85 -12.78 19.54
CA SER A 695 -16.70 -12.90 20.74
C SER A 695 -15.86 -12.90 22.02
N ILE A 696 -16.41 -12.33 23.08
CA ILE A 696 -15.79 -12.22 24.42
C ILE A 696 -15.89 -13.56 25.19
N THR A 697 -15.90 -14.68 24.45
CA THR A 697 -15.95 -16.02 25.02
C THR A 697 -14.58 -16.41 25.58
N PHE A 698 -14.54 -16.71 26.87
CA PHE A 698 -13.33 -17.20 27.52
C PHE A 698 -12.89 -18.56 26.92
N PRO A 699 -11.59 -18.76 26.62
CA PRO A 699 -11.07 -20.06 26.19
C PRO A 699 -10.95 -21.03 27.38
N TRP A 700 -12.03 -21.25 28.13
CA TRP A 700 -11.98 -22.01 29.39
C TRP A 700 -11.84 -23.51 29.16
N ILE A 701 -10.73 -24.09 29.60
CA ILE A 701 -10.53 -25.54 29.70
C ILE A 701 -10.21 -25.92 31.15
N LYS A 702 -10.81 -27.01 31.64
CA LYS A 702 -10.52 -27.55 32.98
C LYS A 702 -9.08 -28.06 33.03
N GLY A 703 -8.29 -27.61 34.02
CA GLY A 703 -6.92 -28.07 34.27
C GLY A 703 -5.81 -27.04 34.04
N PHE A 704 -6.06 -25.97 33.29
CA PHE A 704 -5.08 -24.93 32.92
C PHE A 704 -5.47 -23.53 33.42
N GLU A 705 -6.02 -23.47 34.63
CA GLU A 705 -6.64 -22.24 35.14
C GLU A 705 -5.61 -21.10 35.30
N ARG A 706 -4.38 -21.40 35.73
CA ARG A 706 -3.36 -20.37 35.98
C ARG A 706 -2.91 -19.68 34.68
N GLU A 707 -2.62 -20.47 33.65
CA GLU A 707 -2.21 -20.00 32.33
C GLU A 707 -3.35 -19.22 31.67
N LEU A 708 -4.58 -19.70 31.82
CA LEU A 708 -5.78 -19.04 31.33
C LEU A 708 -6.01 -17.67 32.00
N TRP A 709 -5.90 -17.58 33.32
CA TRP A 709 -6.03 -16.31 34.04
C TRP A 709 -4.94 -15.31 33.64
N GLY A 710 -3.70 -15.78 33.46
CA GLY A 710 -2.59 -14.96 32.98
C GLY A 710 -2.83 -14.42 31.55
N PHE A 711 -3.26 -15.30 30.65
CA PHE A 711 -3.64 -14.94 29.28
C PHE A 711 -4.77 -13.91 29.26
N LEU A 712 -5.84 -14.13 30.03
CA LEU A 712 -7.00 -13.23 30.07
C LEU A 712 -6.66 -11.85 30.64
N PHE A 713 -5.79 -11.81 31.64
CA PHE A 713 -5.28 -10.56 32.19
C PHE A 713 -4.48 -9.80 31.13
N ALA A 714 -3.49 -10.45 30.49
CA ALA A 714 -2.68 -9.84 29.44
C ALA A 714 -3.52 -9.37 28.24
N TRP A 715 -4.46 -10.22 27.80
CA TRP A 715 -5.39 -9.92 26.73
C TRP A 715 -6.25 -8.70 27.05
N PHE A 716 -6.77 -8.59 28.27
CA PHE A 716 -7.60 -7.45 28.67
C PHE A 716 -6.88 -6.10 28.50
N PHE A 717 -5.62 -5.99 28.94
CA PHE A 717 -4.86 -4.75 28.77
C PHE A 717 -4.54 -4.46 27.31
N LEU A 718 -4.13 -5.50 26.56
CA LEU A 718 -3.78 -5.35 25.16
C LEU A 718 -5.00 -4.96 24.31
N ASP A 719 -6.14 -5.63 24.48
CA ASP A 719 -7.38 -5.35 23.77
C ASP A 719 -7.93 -3.95 24.14
N THR A 720 -7.79 -3.55 25.42
CA THR A 720 -8.17 -2.20 25.87
C THR A 720 -7.27 -1.13 25.23
N PHE A 721 -5.95 -1.33 25.21
CA PHE A 721 -5.00 -0.39 24.64
C PHE A 721 -5.14 -0.27 23.12
N VAL A 722 -5.19 -1.40 22.42
CA VAL A 722 -5.40 -1.45 20.96
C VAL A 722 -6.77 -0.87 20.62
N GLY A 723 -7.80 -1.24 21.38
CA GLY A 723 -9.14 -0.68 21.24
C GLY A 723 -9.18 0.83 21.49
N PHE A 724 -8.35 1.38 22.38
CA PHE A 724 -8.21 2.81 22.61
C PHE A 724 -7.62 3.54 21.40
N ILE A 725 -6.51 3.02 20.85
CA ILE A 725 -5.87 3.59 19.65
C ILE A 725 -6.88 3.66 18.50
N PHE A 726 -7.61 2.57 18.25
CA PHE A 726 -8.57 2.48 17.15
C PHE A 726 -9.95 3.10 17.46
N SER A 727 -10.14 3.82 18.57
CA SER A 727 -11.46 4.27 19.02
C SER A 727 -12.12 5.30 18.10
N VAL A 728 -11.32 6.12 17.40
CA VAL A 728 -11.83 7.16 16.46
C VAL A 728 -11.56 6.85 14.99
N ASP A 729 -10.70 5.88 14.71
CA ASP A 729 -10.18 5.59 13.38
C ASP A 729 -11.26 5.12 12.41
N SER A 730 -12.27 4.41 12.91
CA SER A 730 -13.44 4.06 12.09
C SER A 730 -14.18 5.31 11.58
N TRP A 731 -14.19 6.40 12.34
CA TRP A 731 -14.82 7.66 11.92
C TRP A 731 -13.91 8.47 10.99
N VAL A 732 -12.59 8.34 11.14
CA VAL A 732 -11.63 8.89 10.18
C VAL A 732 -11.78 8.17 8.83
N ALA A 733 -11.82 6.84 8.84
CA ALA A 733 -11.94 6.00 7.66
C ALA A 733 -13.26 6.22 6.89
N ILE A 734 -14.38 6.43 7.60
CA ILE A 734 -15.67 6.68 6.93
C ILE A 734 -15.71 8.07 6.27
N VAL A 735 -15.04 9.05 6.87
CA VAL A 735 -14.98 10.43 6.36
C VAL A 735 -14.00 10.55 5.20
N ASP A 736 -12.83 9.91 5.26
CA ASP A 736 -11.81 9.95 4.21
C ASP A 736 -11.33 8.54 3.83
N SER A 737 -12.04 7.91 2.89
CA SER A 737 -11.80 6.53 2.46
C SER A 737 -10.57 6.36 1.56
N ARG A 738 -9.90 7.45 1.14
CA ARG A 738 -8.72 7.39 0.27
C ARG A 738 -7.40 7.27 1.05
N ARG A 739 -7.43 7.48 2.37
CA ARG A 739 -6.23 7.42 3.21
C ARG A 739 -5.76 5.99 3.40
N SER A 740 -4.45 5.81 3.44
CA SER A 740 -3.86 4.53 3.81
C SER A 740 -4.20 4.18 5.27
N GLY A 741 -4.25 2.89 5.62
CA GLY A 741 -4.52 2.48 7.00
C GLY A 741 -3.57 3.11 8.03
N ARG A 742 -2.32 3.38 7.63
CA ARG A 742 -1.31 4.06 8.46
C ARG A 742 -1.66 5.54 8.71
N GLU A 743 -2.13 6.25 7.70
CA GLU A 743 -2.55 7.65 7.83
C GLU A 743 -3.78 7.78 8.72
N ILE A 744 -4.74 6.85 8.58
CA ILE A 744 -5.95 6.81 9.41
C ILE A 744 -5.58 6.68 10.89
N VAL A 745 -4.69 5.75 11.24
CA VAL A 745 -4.22 5.56 12.63
C VAL A 745 -3.43 6.76 13.13
N LYS A 746 -2.59 7.36 12.28
CA LYS A 746 -1.81 8.55 12.65
C LYS A 746 -2.72 9.73 12.98
N GLU A 747 -3.73 9.97 12.15
CA GLU A 747 -4.72 11.02 12.39
C GLU A 747 -5.59 10.72 13.61
N GLY A 748 -6.02 9.47 13.78
CA GLY A 748 -6.79 9.05 14.96
C GLY A 748 -6.03 9.27 16.27
N CYS A 749 -4.76 8.86 16.34
CA CYS A 749 -3.88 9.15 17.47
C CYS A 749 -3.73 10.65 17.74
N TYR A 750 -3.60 11.47 16.68
CA TYR A 750 -3.57 12.92 16.82
C TYR A 750 -4.88 13.45 17.42
N LEU A 751 -6.04 13.04 16.90
CA LEU A 751 -7.35 13.46 17.41
C LEU A 751 -7.58 13.03 18.87
N LEU A 752 -7.18 11.81 19.23
CA LEU A 752 -7.24 11.34 20.62
C LEU A 752 -6.37 12.20 21.54
N SER A 753 -5.19 12.63 21.09
CA SER A 753 -4.29 13.48 21.88
C SER A 753 -4.88 14.86 22.19
N THR A 754 -5.70 15.41 21.29
CA THR A 754 -6.32 16.75 21.41
C THR A 754 -7.33 16.85 22.57
N MET A 755 -7.95 15.72 22.96
CA MET A 755 -8.89 15.61 24.09
C MET A 755 -8.63 14.32 24.91
N LEU A 756 -7.36 14.09 25.26
CA LEU A 756 -6.89 12.84 25.85
C LEU A 756 -7.60 12.47 27.16
N ASN A 757 -7.80 13.42 28.07
CA ASN A 757 -8.46 13.16 29.35
C ASN A 757 -9.91 12.67 29.16
N GLN A 758 -10.64 13.28 28.22
CA GLN A 758 -12.00 12.89 27.89
C GLN A 758 -12.02 11.51 27.22
N ALA A 759 -11.09 11.24 26.30
CA ALA A 759 -10.96 9.95 25.64
C ALA A 759 -10.68 8.82 26.65
N ILE A 760 -9.77 9.03 27.61
CA ILE A 760 -9.46 8.07 28.67
C ILE A 760 -10.71 7.78 29.50
N ASN A 761 -11.44 8.82 29.93
CA ASN A 761 -12.66 8.64 30.71
C ASN A 761 -13.74 7.85 29.95
N ILE A 762 -13.95 8.14 28.66
CA ILE A 762 -14.91 7.39 27.82
C ILE A 762 -14.46 5.93 27.71
N LYS A 763 -13.17 5.67 27.47
CA LYS A 763 -12.65 4.31 27.38
C LYS A 763 -12.76 3.54 28.68
N CYS A 764 -12.50 4.17 29.83
CA CYS A 764 -12.71 3.56 31.13
C CYS A 764 -14.18 3.17 31.34
N LEU A 765 -15.12 4.05 31.02
CA LEU A 765 -16.55 3.75 31.11
C LEU A 765 -16.98 2.62 30.17
N GLU A 766 -16.46 2.62 28.93
CA GLU A 766 -16.69 1.56 27.96
C GLU A 766 -16.16 0.22 28.50
N SER A 767 -14.92 0.17 28.96
CA SER A 767 -14.32 -1.05 29.53
C SER A 767 -15.03 -1.53 30.79
N MET A 768 -15.60 -0.63 31.60
CA MET A 768 -16.39 -1.01 32.76
C MET A 768 -17.75 -1.60 32.36
N LEU A 769 -18.50 -0.94 31.47
CA LEU A 769 -19.88 -1.32 31.15
C LEU A 769 -19.98 -2.42 30.09
N CYS A 770 -19.08 -2.41 29.10
CA CYS A 770 -18.98 -3.42 28.05
C CYS A 770 -17.97 -4.54 28.39
N GLY A 771 -17.29 -4.47 29.53
CA GLY A 771 -16.27 -5.44 29.92
C GLY A 771 -16.81 -6.75 30.48
N SER A 772 -15.92 -7.75 30.56
CA SER A 772 -16.24 -9.10 31.01
C SER A 772 -16.72 -9.16 32.47
N PHE A 773 -16.27 -8.24 33.33
CA PHE A 773 -16.68 -8.17 34.74
C PHE A 773 -18.17 -7.86 34.89
N THR A 774 -18.66 -6.83 34.19
CA THR A 774 -20.09 -6.46 34.20
C THR A 774 -20.95 -7.55 33.57
N ARG A 775 -20.48 -8.18 32.48
CA ARG A 775 -21.15 -9.35 31.90
C ARG A 775 -21.29 -10.49 32.92
N TRP A 776 -20.24 -10.77 33.69
CA TRP A 776 -20.25 -11.81 34.71
C TRP A 776 -21.26 -11.50 35.83
N ILE A 777 -21.29 -10.28 36.36
CA ILE A 777 -22.26 -9.84 37.37
C ILE A 777 -23.70 -9.97 36.85
N LEU A 778 -23.98 -9.38 35.68
CA LEU A 778 -25.32 -9.41 35.09
C LEU A 778 -25.78 -10.83 34.76
N SER A 779 -24.85 -11.68 34.31
CA SER A 779 -25.15 -13.08 34.03
C SER A 779 -25.54 -13.86 35.30
N GLY A 780 -25.00 -13.49 36.46
CA GLY A 780 -25.35 -14.11 37.73
C GLY A 780 -26.75 -13.73 38.22
N ILE A 781 -27.19 -12.50 37.95
CA ILE A 781 -28.45 -11.95 38.46
C ILE A 781 -29.62 -12.19 37.49
N PHE A 782 -29.41 -11.90 36.20
CA PHE A 782 -30.46 -11.87 35.17
C PHE A 782 -30.29 -12.93 34.07
N GLY A 783 -29.22 -13.72 34.14
CA GLY A 783 -28.90 -14.76 33.17
C GLY A 783 -28.04 -14.31 32.00
N LYS A 784 -27.46 -15.30 31.30
CA LYS A 784 -26.47 -15.09 30.22
C LYS A 784 -27.02 -14.29 29.03
N PHE A 785 -28.25 -14.57 28.63
CA PHE A 785 -28.88 -13.91 27.49
C PHE A 785 -29.07 -12.40 27.74
N PHE A 786 -29.58 -12.04 28.93
CA PHE A 786 -29.75 -10.65 29.33
C PHE A 786 -28.40 -9.91 29.38
N ALA A 787 -27.38 -10.53 29.97
CA ALA A 787 -26.04 -9.96 30.03
C ALA A 787 -25.46 -9.67 28.64
N SER A 788 -25.59 -10.61 27.69
CA SER A 788 -25.18 -10.41 26.30
C SER A 788 -25.99 -9.31 25.60
N ALA A 789 -27.30 -9.24 25.83
CA ALA A 789 -28.16 -8.22 25.23
C ALA A 789 -27.81 -6.82 25.75
N PHE A 790 -27.64 -6.67 27.06
CA PHE A 790 -27.20 -5.42 27.69
C PHE A 790 -25.84 -4.95 27.12
N GLN A 791 -24.90 -5.88 26.98
CA GLN A 791 -23.58 -5.58 26.44
C GLN A 791 -23.64 -5.09 24.99
N SER A 792 -24.45 -5.72 24.13
CA SER A 792 -24.64 -5.26 22.75
C SER A 792 -25.27 -3.86 22.68
N VAL A 793 -26.20 -3.53 23.59
CA VAL A 793 -26.77 -2.18 23.68
C VAL A 793 -25.73 -1.15 24.11
N MET A 794 -24.95 -1.47 25.15
CA MET A 794 -23.90 -0.57 25.62
C MET A 794 -22.80 -0.36 24.58
N GLU A 795 -22.47 -1.37 23.78
CA GLU A 795 -21.50 -1.23 22.69
C GLU A 795 -21.96 -0.23 21.62
N VAL A 796 -23.23 -0.32 21.18
CA VAL A 796 -23.79 0.68 20.26
C VAL A 796 -23.82 2.06 20.90
N TYR A 797 -24.16 2.14 22.19
CA TYR A 797 -24.14 3.41 22.93
C TYR A 797 -22.73 4.05 22.92
N PHE A 798 -21.68 3.27 23.16
CA PHE A 798 -20.31 3.78 23.11
C PHE A 798 -19.82 4.05 21.68
N MET A 799 -20.32 3.36 20.65
CA MET A 799 -20.08 3.75 19.26
C MET A 799 -20.63 5.16 18.98
N VAL A 800 -21.84 5.47 19.46
CA VAL A 800 -22.41 6.82 19.38
C VAL A 800 -21.57 7.82 20.19
N ALA A 801 -21.11 7.43 21.39
CA ALA A 801 -20.26 8.28 22.22
C ALA A 801 -18.93 8.64 21.53
N TRP A 802 -18.26 7.67 20.93
CA TRP A 802 -17.00 7.86 20.21
C TRP A 802 -17.17 8.69 18.94
N LEU A 803 -18.30 8.57 18.24
CA LEU A 803 -18.60 9.41 17.09
C LEU A 803 -18.87 10.88 17.49
N ILE A 804 -19.62 11.11 18.56
CA ILE A 804 -19.83 12.46 19.10
C ILE A 804 -18.51 13.06 19.59
N PHE A 805 -17.67 12.26 20.25
CA PHE A 805 -16.31 12.66 20.62
C PHE A 805 -15.49 13.05 19.38
N TYR A 806 -15.52 12.25 18.31
CA TYR A 806 -14.84 12.55 17.05
C TYR A 806 -15.25 13.92 16.47
N PHE A 807 -16.56 14.22 16.42
CA PHE A 807 -17.04 15.51 15.94
C PHE A 807 -16.67 16.67 16.86
N ALA A 808 -16.69 16.48 18.19
CA ALA A 808 -16.25 17.49 19.15
C ALA A 808 -14.76 17.82 18.98
N VAL A 809 -13.91 16.80 18.80
CA VAL A 809 -12.47 17.01 18.55
C VAL A 809 -12.24 17.70 17.21
N ARG A 810 -12.90 17.27 16.13
CA ARG A 810 -12.79 17.91 14.81
C ARG A 810 -13.22 19.38 14.86
N SER A 811 -14.27 19.69 15.61
CA SER A 811 -14.71 21.07 15.80
C SER A 811 -13.66 21.92 16.52
N LYS A 812 -13.04 21.37 17.57
CA LYS A 812 -11.96 22.02 18.31
C LYS A 812 -10.69 22.22 17.45
N ASP A 813 -10.30 21.22 16.67
CA ASP A 813 -9.15 21.26 15.76
C ASP A 813 -9.34 22.32 14.66
N SER A 814 -10.50 22.33 13.98
CA SER A 814 -10.83 23.36 12.99
C SER A 814 -10.85 24.76 13.59
N THR A 815 -11.40 24.92 14.79
CA THR A 815 -11.43 26.22 15.49
C THR A 815 -10.00 26.71 15.81
N SER A 816 -9.09 25.81 16.19
CA SER A 816 -7.68 26.14 16.44
C SER A 816 -6.94 26.61 15.18
N LEU A 817 -7.38 26.16 14.00
CA LEU A 817 -6.86 26.56 12.68
C LEU A 817 -7.59 27.77 12.07
N GLY A 818 -8.50 28.41 12.82
CA GLY A 818 -9.29 29.56 12.34
C GLY A 818 -10.38 29.19 11.32
N ARG A 819 -10.76 27.91 11.22
CA ARG A 819 -11.82 27.40 10.33
C ARG A 819 -13.09 27.06 11.13
N THR A 820 -14.26 27.16 10.49
CA THR A 820 -15.54 26.82 11.13
C THR A 820 -15.98 25.40 10.74
N PHE A 821 -15.90 24.46 11.69
CA PHE A 821 -16.52 23.15 11.53
C PHE A 821 -18.02 23.24 11.80
N GLY A 822 -18.86 22.79 10.85
CA GLY A 822 -20.30 23.01 10.98
C GLY A 822 -21.16 22.27 9.97
N ARG A 823 -22.36 22.82 9.73
CA ARG A 823 -23.43 22.16 8.96
C ARG A 823 -23.02 21.74 7.55
N ARG A 824 -22.26 22.58 6.84
CA ARG A 824 -21.84 22.31 5.44
C ARG A 824 -20.89 21.12 5.35
N GLU A 825 -19.98 20.95 6.30
CA GLU A 825 -19.03 19.83 6.31
C GLU A 825 -19.75 18.52 6.66
N LEU A 826 -20.65 18.55 7.63
CA LEU A 826 -21.52 17.41 7.97
C LEU A 826 -22.41 16.99 6.78
N GLU A 827 -22.96 17.96 6.03
CA GLU A 827 -23.70 17.69 4.79
C GLU A 827 -22.81 17.10 3.70
N GLY A 828 -21.57 17.59 3.56
CA GLY A 828 -20.56 17.05 2.67
C GLY A 828 -20.27 15.57 2.93
N PHE A 829 -20.08 15.18 4.20
CA PHE A 829 -19.82 13.78 4.56
C PHE A 829 -20.94 12.81 4.14
N ILE A 830 -22.20 13.26 4.13
CA ILE A 830 -23.32 12.44 3.67
C ILE A 830 -23.39 12.41 2.14
N ILE A 831 -23.25 13.56 1.48
CA ILE A 831 -23.37 13.67 0.02
C ILE A 831 -22.24 12.91 -0.68
N ASP A 832 -21.02 13.09 -0.20
CA ASP A 832 -19.85 12.40 -0.75
C ASP A 832 -19.88 10.90 -0.40
N GLY A 833 -20.46 10.54 0.75
CA GLY A 833 -20.59 9.15 1.19
C GLY A 833 -21.67 8.34 0.47
N LEU A 834 -22.64 9.00 -0.16
CA LEU A 834 -23.73 8.35 -0.92
C LEU A 834 -23.49 8.33 -2.43
N ARG A 835 -22.57 9.15 -2.93
CA ARG A 835 -22.03 9.09 -4.30
C ARG A 835 -20.96 8.01 -4.38
#